data_AF-A0A5B8MYM5-F1
#
_entry.id   AF-A0A5B8MYM5-F1
#
_cell.length_a   1.000
_cell.length_b   1.000
_cell.length_c   1.000
_cell.angle_alpha   90.00
_cell.angle_beta   90.00
_cell.angle_gamma   90.00
#
_symmetry.space_group_name_H-M   'P 1'
#
loop_
_entity.id
_entity.type
_entity.pdbx_description
1 polymer ?
#
loop_
_entity_poly.entity_id
_entity_poly.type
_entity_poly.pdbx_seq_one_letter_code
_entity_poly.pdbx_strand_id
1 'polypeptide(L)'
;MASSSKRTTTSYLSLLKSNWFILVLLAFPAWNLVFYMTLSSDGGQGRGSEAQARPTQPTTTTVPTQASAGVSAKDYSTEVWPMLDEVVRTEAELFETYDAFFGSHSESWRIKKYGRVCIVSNAFMGLALSSGPGTALTTLAESLCKSGFEVTLLYTRNGARTDVGSIDHWVDYYKKLGLTLVALPKPVSYDVDKDVEIAHRVFMWLRAQESFDVIHFADNKGAGFFATSAKKQGLDFLQTILVVHLHCPHMWYKINSLKLLDQVNDLVSDHLERETAKNADYLVSPSHYMLNWLQDNSWVLPRDKVVVQQHVAPKWLKRHQMMPRTTSEVLDEGLEVMKGNPVKITELVYFARAELKKGIVLFCDALDRLSKRNLPQFSVTFLGKFPNEQDEFLTLPGNINARIEDYVKHRSVKWNFEWRILDDQAGPQHRLEYLKEESNRTIEGTVGRRLAVMPSIMENSPLSVLECLIAGVPFLASRVGGVEELVPPYLREQALVIPAAKEMAKRLETILLGGIYPGFVGYDAFASSNSRTWGIWHHILKHQARAFDLSVMHYGTPLVSVCVVTYNNPALLKQTLESIEHQDYARLEVIVVDDGSTLEEANVLLEDLRAKFAPKGWQVMQQVNRGPGAARNQAAKLASGEFLFFMDDDNYAKREEITTFVNVAAFTGADVLTCVNDYFFGNDPPPYGLTPTGRWVPIGDAKTVGMFQNMYGDTNAMIRKTAFDEVGGFPDDYGYALEDWELFSKSVLSGFKLVTLPLPLYWYRLRVTSHSRTTAKHGNQVRTIRPYLDTIPTSLHQLVLFAQGMKESHDKNNAMLEKEKYTTLELQKVVKVMSSSLQSLCREGRIQKKGQNLLRNPQFAYTGPVDYPSAGWKAFMDGYTVDFAGGKKAGSLDTLAITMQSSDWRRTHAAYQEVWLQQEEPEAVVVSGWSKAEKVSGVVDGGYAVYVDIVYKDGSVKWGYNIPFDVGTHSWQFRAGVIDPEQPIVALQLYCMFRGHTGKVWFDSLSVTLLTHGLCDYTQMVLEGVGT
;
A
#
# COMPACT_ATOMS: atom_id res chain seq x y z
N MET A 1 -26.39 51.39 25.01
CA MET A 1 -27.41 52.43 24.80
C MET A 1 -27.46 52.79 23.32
N ALA A 2 -28.67 52.80 22.74
CA ALA A 2 -29.17 53.48 21.52
C ALA A 2 -28.23 53.58 20.30
N SER A 3 -28.46 52.86 19.19
CA SER A 3 -29.51 53.01 18.16
C SER A 3 -29.44 54.30 17.30
N SER A 4 -29.03 54.09 16.04
CA SER A 4 -29.61 54.54 14.76
C SER A 4 -29.90 56.03 14.45
N SER A 5 -29.55 56.39 13.20
CA SER A 5 -30.13 57.44 12.33
C SER A 5 -29.16 57.63 11.13
N LYS A 6 -29.50 57.73 9.83
CA LYS A 6 -30.74 57.98 9.05
C LYS A 6 -30.39 57.86 7.53
N ARG A 7 -31.35 57.38 6.70
CA ARG A 7 -31.88 57.89 5.39
C ARG A 7 -30.89 58.33 4.27
N THR A 8 -31.07 58.13 2.95
CA THR A 8 -32.29 58.07 2.08
C THR A 8 -31.93 57.74 0.60
N THR A 9 -32.69 56.82 -0.04
CA THR A 9 -33.35 56.83 -1.39
C THR A 9 -32.68 56.95 -2.79
N THR A 10 -32.95 55.90 -3.62
CA THR A 10 -33.36 55.81 -5.07
C THR A 10 -32.32 56.16 -6.18
N SER A 11 -32.18 55.52 -7.38
CA SER A 11 -33.05 54.66 -8.22
C SER A 11 -32.29 53.85 -9.33
N TYR A 12 -32.83 52.66 -9.61
CA TYR A 12 -32.91 51.76 -10.80
C TYR A 12 -32.42 52.10 -12.24
N LEU A 13 -32.16 50.99 -12.99
CA LEU A 13 -32.02 50.70 -14.45
C LEU A 13 -30.58 50.32 -14.87
N SER A 14 -30.13 49.07 -15.10
CA SER A 14 -30.59 47.85 -15.81
C SER A 14 -30.04 47.68 -17.26
N LEU A 15 -29.54 46.45 -17.49
CA LEU A 15 -29.49 45.65 -18.73
C LEU A 15 -28.33 45.81 -19.77
N LEU A 16 -27.55 44.72 -19.79
CA LEU A 16 -27.06 43.92 -20.95
C LEU A 16 -25.95 44.47 -21.86
N LYS A 17 -24.77 43.81 -21.76
CA LYS A 17 -24.16 42.94 -22.80
C LYS A 17 -22.89 42.28 -22.20
N SER A 18 -22.93 41.00 -21.85
CA SER A 18 -22.51 39.83 -22.66
C SER A 18 -21.01 39.46 -22.56
N ASN A 19 -20.75 38.38 -21.82
CA ASN A 19 -19.84 37.24 -22.04
C ASN A 19 -18.43 37.46 -22.65
N TRP A 20 -17.38 36.98 -21.96
CA TRP A 20 -16.71 35.68 -22.22
C TRP A 20 -15.61 35.35 -21.17
N PHE A 21 -15.47 34.04 -20.92
CA PHE A 21 -14.75 33.24 -19.92
C PHE A 21 -13.19 33.28 -20.00
N ILE A 22 -12.42 33.25 -18.89
CA ILE A 22 -11.83 32.11 -18.10
C ILE A 22 -10.57 31.41 -18.69
N LEU A 23 -9.50 31.31 -17.86
CA LEU A 23 -8.71 30.11 -17.41
C LEU A 23 -7.35 30.60 -16.85
N VAL A 24 -6.98 30.43 -15.58
CA VAL A 24 -6.66 29.22 -14.78
C VAL A 24 -5.36 28.52 -15.21
N LEU A 25 -4.43 28.49 -14.24
CA LEU A 25 -3.44 27.44 -13.89
C LEU A 25 -3.15 26.38 -14.96
N LEU A 26 -1.87 26.27 -15.33
CA LEU A 26 -1.29 25.01 -15.79
C LEU A 26 0.07 24.77 -15.18
N ALA A 27 0.28 23.48 -14.94
CA ALA A 27 1.35 22.83 -14.21
C ALA A 27 2.72 22.94 -14.88
N PHE A 28 3.75 22.78 -14.04
CA PHE A 28 5.06 22.26 -14.41
C PHE A 28 4.94 20.92 -15.15
N PRO A 29 5.85 20.63 -16.09
CA PRO A 29 6.80 19.55 -15.79
C PRO A 29 8.25 19.81 -16.24
N ALA A 30 9.15 19.37 -15.36
CA ALA A 30 10.47 18.74 -15.59
C ALA A 30 11.35 19.22 -16.76
N TRP A 31 12.41 19.99 -16.44
CA TRP A 31 13.69 19.95 -17.16
C TRP A 31 14.83 20.00 -16.13
N ASN A 32 15.58 18.90 -15.97
CA ASN A 32 16.99 18.90 -15.58
C ASN A 32 17.61 17.52 -15.87
N LEU A 33 17.92 17.30 -17.14
CA LEU A 33 18.91 16.34 -17.60
C LEU A 33 19.98 17.17 -18.32
N VAL A 34 21.19 17.28 -17.76
CA VAL A 34 22.33 17.89 -18.46
C VAL A 34 23.43 16.85 -18.55
N PHE A 35 23.60 16.30 -19.75
CA PHE A 35 24.79 15.59 -20.17
C PHE A 35 25.84 16.59 -20.65
N TYR A 36 27.09 16.37 -20.25
CA TYR A 36 28.29 17.00 -20.78
C TYR A 36 28.61 16.44 -22.17
N MET A 37 28.88 17.30 -23.15
CA MET A 37 29.90 17.06 -24.19
C MET A 37 30.55 18.37 -24.63
N THR A 38 31.89 18.34 -24.68
CA THR A 38 32.82 19.39 -25.09
C THR A 38 33.13 19.34 -26.59
N LEU A 39 33.17 20.55 -27.16
CA LEU A 39 33.82 21.08 -28.38
C LEU A 39 34.81 20.22 -29.21
N SER A 40 34.63 20.30 -30.54
CA SER A 40 35.61 20.60 -31.63
C SER A 40 34.95 20.16 -32.97
N SER A 41 35.09 20.74 -34.16
CA SER A 41 35.91 21.80 -34.77
C SER A 41 35.33 22.03 -36.19
N ASP A 42 35.45 23.27 -36.72
CA ASP A 42 35.54 23.69 -38.15
C ASP A 42 34.57 23.11 -39.21
N GLY A 43 33.99 23.85 -40.17
CA GLY A 43 34.17 25.22 -40.64
C GLY A 43 33.54 25.34 -42.06
N GLY A 44 33.16 26.56 -42.47
CA GLY A 44 32.87 26.97 -43.86
C GLY A 44 31.39 26.86 -44.29
N GLN A 45 30.57 27.91 -44.24
CA GLN A 45 30.49 29.17 -45.03
C GLN A 45 29.51 29.14 -46.22
N GLY A 46 28.63 30.17 -46.25
CA GLY A 46 27.81 30.60 -47.40
C GLY A 46 26.42 31.12 -47.00
N ARG A 47 26.29 32.20 -46.22
CA ARG A 47 26.01 33.62 -46.58
C ARG A 47 24.66 33.93 -47.30
N GLY A 48 23.90 34.85 -46.68
CA GLY A 48 22.82 35.69 -47.24
C GLY A 48 21.79 36.07 -46.16
N SER A 49 22.05 37.05 -45.28
CA SER A 49 21.66 38.48 -45.35
C SER A 49 20.33 38.81 -44.65
N GLU A 50 20.38 39.46 -43.47
CA GLU A 50 19.64 40.70 -43.12
C GLU A 50 20.02 41.16 -41.70
N ALA A 51 20.06 42.48 -41.48
CA ALA A 51 20.81 43.16 -40.43
C ALA A 51 19.94 43.72 -39.30
N GLN A 52 20.42 43.64 -38.06
CA GLN A 52 20.01 44.48 -36.92
C GLN A 52 21.18 45.33 -36.44
N ALA A 53 20.90 46.60 -36.15
CA ALA A 53 21.87 47.62 -35.73
C ALA A 53 21.96 47.76 -34.19
N ARG A 54 23.12 48.27 -33.76
CA ARG A 54 23.69 48.40 -32.39
C ARG A 54 22.88 49.26 -31.41
N PRO A 55 23.20 49.24 -30.10
CA PRO A 55 24.17 50.22 -29.58
C PRO A 55 25.20 49.72 -28.52
N THR A 56 26.07 50.66 -28.19
CA THR A 56 27.33 50.77 -27.42
C THR A 56 27.33 50.50 -25.90
N GLN A 57 28.54 50.30 -25.35
CA GLN A 57 28.94 50.11 -23.93
C GLN A 57 28.45 51.20 -22.96
N PRO A 58 28.38 50.91 -21.64
CA PRO A 58 29.37 51.51 -20.73
C PRO A 58 29.80 50.67 -19.50
N THR A 59 30.86 51.19 -18.88
CA THR A 59 31.62 50.86 -17.67
C THR A 59 30.88 50.91 -16.33
N THR A 60 31.45 50.18 -15.35
CA THR A 60 31.38 50.27 -13.87
C THR A 60 30.48 51.31 -13.20
N THR A 61 29.57 50.87 -12.32
CA THR A 61 29.16 51.62 -11.11
C THR A 61 28.58 50.70 -10.03
N THR A 62 28.99 50.99 -8.80
CA THR A 62 28.55 50.51 -7.48
C THR A 62 27.03 50.57 -7.26
N VAL A 63 26.46 49.57 -6.57
CA VAL A 63 25.07 49.59 -6.09
C VAL A 63 25.02 50.03 -4.61
N PRO A 64 24.29 51.10 -4.27
CA PRO A 64 24.07 51.59 -2.91
C PRO A 64 22.81 51.00 -2.25
N THR A 65 22.74 51.18 -0.93
CA THR A 65 21.73 50.74 0.05
C THR A 65 20.46 51.61 0.13
N GLN A 66 19.35 50.95 0.50
CA GLN A 66 18.08 51.39 1.13
C GLN A 66 17.07 52.29 0.38
N ALA A 67 15.81 51.82 0.21
CA ALA A 67 14.65 52.09 1.09
C ALA A 67 13.30 51.64 0.50
N SER A 68 12.36 51.28 1.38
CA SER A 68 11.07 50.62 1.21
C SER A 68 9.87 51.53 0.95
N ALA A 69 8.91 51.06 0.12
CA ALA A 69 7.45 51.20 0.25
C ALA A 69 6.80 50.52 -0.99
N GLY A 70 5.81 49.64 -0.96
CA GLY A 70 5.00 49.02 0.08
C GLY A 70 4.02 48.09 -0.65
N VAL A 71 4.32 46.80 -0.70
CA VAL A 71 3.38 45.72 -1.03
C VAL A 71 3.59 44.71 0.07
N SER A 72 2.62 44.58 0.99
CA SER A 72 2.76 43.73 2.17
C SER A 72 2.98 42.29 1.73
N ALA A 73 4.11 41.73 2.16
CA ALA A 73 4.26 40.29 2.29
C ALA A 73 3.03 39.78 3.05
N LYS A 74 2.25 38.87 2.44
CA LYS A 74 1.24 38.14 3.22
C LYS A 74 2.01 37.37 4.28
N ASP A 75 1.69 37.67 5.54
CA ASP A 75 2.14 36.98 6.73
C ASP A 75 1.83 35.48 6.61
N TYR A 76 2.79 34.69 6.13
CA TYR A 76 2.91 33.31 6.53
C TYR A 76 3.72 33.35 7.82
N SER A 77 3.05 33.44 8.97
CA SER A 77 3.68 32.97 10.20
C SER A 77 4.00 31.50 9.96
N THR A 78 5.27 31.11 9.92
CA THR A 78 5.64 29.73 10.19
C THR A 78 5.14 29.46 11.60
N GLU A 79 3.96 28.85 11.73
CA GLU A 79 3.46 28.40 13.03
C GLU A 79 4.54 27.52 13.63
N VAL A 80 5.17 27.99 14.70
CA VAL A 80 6.12 27.19 15.45
C VAL A 80 5.29 26.24 16.29
N TRP A 81 5.18 25.00 15.83
CA TRP A 81 4.45 23.95 16.54
C TRP A 81 5.18 23.60 17.83
N PRO A 82 4.48 23.51 18.98
CA PRO A 82 5.13 23.27 20.25
C PRO A 82 5.69 21.85 20.33
N MET A 83 6.82 21.71 21.04
CA MET A 83 7.33 20.40 21.44
C MET A 83 6.43 19.78 22.51
N LEU A 84 6.39 18.44 22.61
CA LEU A 84 5.57 17.80 23.64
C LEU A 84 5.99 18.19 25.07
N ASP A 85 7.29 18.39 25.32
CA ASP A 85 7.79 18.84 26.64
C ASP A 85 7.24 20.24 26.99
N GLU A 86 7.13 21.14 26.00
CA GLU A 86 6.52 22.46 26.20
C GLU A 86 5.04 22.33 26.57
N VAL A 87 4.30 21.51 25.83
CA VAL A 87 2.87 21.25 26.10
C VAL A 87 2.69 20.66 27.50
N VAL A 88 3.49 19.67 27.88
CA VAL A 88 3.39 19.02 29.18
C VAL A 88 3.70 20.01 30.32
N ARG A 89 4.66 20.93 30.15
CA ARG A 89 5.00 21.95 31.15
C ARG A 89 3.92 23.02 31.33
N THR A 90 3.06 23.26 30.33
CA THR A 90 1.93 24.18 30.50
C THR A 90 0.92 23.68 31.55
N GLU A 91 0.89 22.37 31.81
CA GLU A 91 0.06 21.72 32.84
C GLU A 91 0.86 21.57 34.15
N ALA A 92 1.46 22.66 34.62
CA ALA A 92 2.52 22.67 35.65
C ALA A 92 2.20 21.86 36.93
N GLU A 93 0.96 21.95 37.46
CA GLU A 93 0.55 21.21 38.66
C GLU A 93 0.55 19.69 38.46
N LEU A 94 0.04 19.23 37.30
CA LEU A 94 0.06 17.81 36.94
C LEU A 94 1.47 17.37 36.57
N PHE A 95 2.21 18.20 35.85
CA PHE A 95 3.59 17.93 35.50
C PHE A 95 4.46 17.72 36.74
N GLU A 96 4.51 18.66 37.69
CA GLU A 96 5.33 18.53 38.90
C GLU A 96 4.97 17.28 39.72
N THR A 97 3.67 16.97 39.82
CA THR A 97 3.16 15.78 40.50
C THR A 97 3.70 14.50 39.84
N TYR A 98 3.60 14.39 38.52
CA TYR A 98 4.04 13.20 37.78
C TYR A 98 5.56 13.16 37.59
N ASP A 99 6.21 14.30 37.47
CA ASP A 99 7.65 14.44 37.37
C ASP A 99 8.32 13.91 38.64
N ALA A 100 7.86 14.37 39.81
CA ALA A 100 8.29 13.86 41.12
C ALA A 100 7.97 12.35 41.28
N PHE A 101 6.81 11.90 40.78
CA PHE A 101 6.42 10.48 40.77
C PHE A 101 7.41 9.60 39.99
N PHE A 102 7.83 10.01 38.78
CA PHE A 102 8.83 9.29 37.97
C PHE A 102 10.27 9.43 38.48
N GLY A 103 10.56 10.40 39.35
CA GLY A 103 11.89 10.59 39.98
C GLY A 103 12.14 9.75 41.23
N SER A 104 11.11 9.10 41.79
CA SER A 104 11.22 8.30 43.03
C SER A 104 11.68 6.86 42.77
N HIS A 105 12.62 6.35 43.58
CA HIS A 105 13.18 4.99 43.44
C HIS A 105 12.25 3.86 43.95
N SER A 106 11.03 4.15 44.39
CA SER A 106 10.17 3.14 45.03
C SER A 106 9.47 2.26 43.99
N GLU A 107 9.55 0.94 44.11
CA GLU A 107 8.91 -0.02 43.19
C GLU A 107 7.39 -0.20 43.39
N SER A 108 6.78 0.48 44.37
CA SER A 108 5.38 0.31 44.78
C SER A 108 4.35 0.65 43.69
N TRP A 109 4.73 1.42 42.67
CA TRP A 109 3.85 1.87 41.59
C TRP A 109 3.64 0.83 40.47
N ARG A 110 4.50 -0.21 40.36
CA ARG A 110 4.35 -1.28 39.34
C ARG A 110 3.08 -2.14 39.52
N ILE A 111 2.38 -1.98 40.65
CA ILE A 111 1.28 -2.86 41.08
C ILE A 111 -0.11 -2.28 40.72
N LYS A 112 -0.25 -0.98 40.44
CA LYS A 112 -1.53 -0.36 40.04
C LYS A 112 -1.52 0.06 38.57
N LYS A 113 -2.39 -0.54 37.75
CA LYS A 113 -2.62 -0.10 36.36
C LYS A 113 -3.38 1.24 36.36
N TYR A 114 -2.88 2.24 35.64
CA TYR A 114 -3.39 3.61 35.69
C TYR A 114 -4.41 3.96 34.60
N GLY A 115 -4.43 3.26 33.45
CA GLY A 115 -5.37 3.52 32.36
C GLY A 115 -5.18 2.52 31.21
N ARG A 116 -6.07 2.55 30.22
CA ARG A 116 -6.12 1.65 29.06
C ARG A 116 -5.78 2.41 27.79
N VAL A 117 -4.75 1.95 27.08
CA VAL A 117 -4.27 2.52 25.82
C VAL A 117 -4.38 1.48 24.70
N CYS A 118 -4.90 1.88 23.55
CA CYS A 118 -4.85 1.08 22.33
C CYS A 118 -3.92 1.74 21.30
N ILE A 119 -3.10 0.95 20.62
CA ILE A 119 -2.28 1.40 19.48
C ILE A 119 -2.68 0.58 18.27
N VAL A 120 -3.16 1.25 17.22
CA VAL A 120 -3.67 0.66 15.99
C VAL A 120 -2.67 0.87 14.86
N SER A 121 -2.20 -0.23 14.26
CA SER A 121 -1.22 -0.16 13.17
C SER A 121 -1.22 -1.42 12.30
N ASN A 122 -0.83 -1.26 11.04
CA ASN A 122 -0.55 -2.38 10.12
C ASN A 122 0.89 -2.91 10.25
N ALA A 123 1.70 -2.30 11.12
CA ALA A 123 3.09 -2.66 11.35
C ALA A 123 3.44 -2.54 12.84
N PHE A 124 3.99 -3.62 13.38
CA PHE A 124 4.71 -3.66 14.65
C PHE A 124 5.99 -4.47 14.44
N MET A 125 6.98 -4.24 15.30
CA MET A 125 8.25 -4.97 15.26
C MET A 125 7.99 -6.50 15.28
N GLY A 126 8.62 -7.23 14.36
CA GLY A 126 8.47 -8.69 14.24
C GLY A 126 7.29 -9.18 13.41
N LEU A 127 6.14 -8.49 13.45
CA LEU A 127 4.95 -8.86 12.66
C LEU A 127 5.09 -8.51 11.18
N ALA A 128 5.67 -7.35 10.89
CA ALA A 128 6.03 -6.92 9.55
C ALA A 128 7.55 -6.74 9.42
N LEU A 129 8.09 -6.90 8.21
CA LEU A 129 9.49 -6.57 7.88
C LEU A 129 9.80 -5.20 8.45
N SER A 130 10.94 -5.10 9.16
CA SER A 130 11.24 -3.96 10.04
C SER A 130 11.08 -2.63 9.31
N SER A 131 10.05 -1.87 9.67
CA SER A 131 9.75 -0.54 9.15
C SER A 131 9.92 0.48 10.28
N GLY A 132 10.36 1.69 9.92
CA GLY A 132 10.50 2.79 10.88
C GLY A 132 9.25 3.03 11.73
N PRO A 133 8.04 3.10 11.14
CA PRO A 133 6.80 3.27 11.89
C PRO A 133 6.50 2.12 12.86
N GLY A 134 6.70 0.86 12.43
CA GLY A 134 6.46 -0.31 13.27
C GLY A 134 7.36 -0.35 14.50
N THR A 135 8.63 0.00 14.35
CA THR A 135 9.56 0.12 15.47
C THR A 135 9.17 1.28 16.41
N ALA A 136 8.80 2.44 15.87
CA ALA A 136 8.40 3.60 16.68
C ALA A 136 7.15 3.32 17.54
N LEU A 137 6.13 2.66 16.97
CA LEU A 137 4.90 2.33 17.70
C LEU A 137 5.09 1.21 18.71
N THR A 138 5.90 0.18 18.40
CA THR A 138 6.24 -0.87 19.37
C THR A 138 7.01 -0.29 20.56
N THR A 139 7.96 0.60 20.32
CA THR A 139 8.78 1.20 21.39
C THR A 139 7.99 2.18 22.25
N LEU A 140 7.04 2.92 21.67
CA LEU A 140 6.05 3.69 22.42
C LEU A 140 5.21 2.77 23.32
N ALA A 141 4.63 1.69 22.78
CA ALA A 141 3.82 0.73 23.54
C ALA A 141 4.56 0.20 24.78
N GLU A 142 5.81 -0.21 24.56
CA GLU A 142 6.70 -0.70 25.59
C GLU A 142 7.03 0.35 26.67
N SER A 143 7.11 1.63 26.30
CA SER A 143 7.34 2.75 27.22
C SER A 143 6.10 3.04 28.06
N LEU A 144 4.92 3.00 27.46
CA LEU A 144 3.65 3.23 28.15
C LEU A 144 3.31 2.08 29.10
N CYS A 145 3.54 0.84 28.69
CA CYS A 145 3.38 -0.33 29.56
C CYS A 145 4.29 -0.23 30.80
N LYS A 146 5.55 0.18 30.61
CA LYS A 146 6.48 0.46 31.71
C LYS A 146 6.05 1.62 32.60
N SER A 147 5.26 2.55 32.08
CA SER A 147 4.69 3.67 32.85
C SER A 147 3.39 3.30 33.58
N GLY A 148 3.00 2.03 33.56
CA GLY A 148 1.85 1.51 34.32
C GLY A 148 0.51 1.52 33.56
N PHE A 149 0.52 1.71 32.24
CA PHE A 149 -0.68 1.58 31.40
C PHE A 149 -0.91 0.15 30.94
N GLU A 150 -2.18 -0.24 30.81
CA GLU A 150 -2.56 -1.43 30.05
C GLU A 150 -2.56 -1.08 28.57
N VAL A 151 -1.68 -1.72 27.80
CA VAL A 151 -1.50 -1.39 26.38
C VAL A 151 -1.93 -2.54 25.50
N THR A 152 -2.85 -2.26 24.59
CA THR A 152 -3.32 -3.18 23.54
C THR A 152 -2.80 -2.75 22.18
N LEU A 153 -2.16 -3.67 21.46
CA LEU A 153 -1.74 -3.52 20.08
C LEU A 153 -2.80 -4.14 19.17
N LEU A 154 -3.51 -3.32 18.39
CA LEU A 154 -4.45 -3.79 17.37
C LEU A 154 -3.74 -3.85 16.02
N TYR A 155 -3.42 -5.05 15.57
CA TYR A 155 -2.73 -5.30 14.31
C TYR A 155 -3.70 -5.42 13.14
N THR A 156 -3.60 -4.50 12.18
CA THR A 156 -4.60 -4.32 11.11
C THR A 156 -4.24 -4.97 9.78
N ARG A 157 -3.04 -5.58 9.66
CA ARG A 157 -2.66 -6.24 8.40
C ARG A 157 -3.59 -7.42 8.12
N ASN A 158 -4.16 -7.41 6.92
CA ASN A 158 -5.24 -8.32 6.57
C ASN A 158 -4.88 -9.80 6.74
N GLY A 159 -5.83 -10.58 7.27
CA GLY A 159 -5.68 -12.03 7.50
C GLY A 159 -4.69 -12.38 8.61
N ALA A 160 -4.35 -11.44 9.50
CA ALA A 160 -3.32 -11.60 10.52
C ALA A 160 -1.96 -12.03 9.94
N ARG A 161 -1.69 -11.67 8.67
CA ARG A 161 -0.47 -12.05 7.96
C ARG A 161 0.74 -11.44 8.64
N THR A 162 1.75 -12.27 8.85
CA THR A 162 3.05 -11.90 9.41
C THR A 162 4.14 -12.19 8.39
N ASP A 163 5.20 -11.39 8.40
CA ASP A 163 6.35 -11.64 7.52
C ASP A 163 7.30 -12.70 8.11
N VAL A 164 7.25 -12.89 9.43
CA VAL A 164 8.06 -13.88 10.17
C VAL A 164 7.18 -14.53 11.25
N GLY A 165 7.24 -15.86 11.43
CA GLY A 165 6.48 -16.58 12.48
C GLY A 165 4.96 -16.58 12.29
N SER A 166 4.22 -17.27 13.17
CA SER A 166 2.74 -17.22 13.19
C SER A 166 2.22 -16.07 14.05
N ILE A 167 0.96 -15.68 13.88
CA ILE A 167 0.33 -14.67 14.75
C ILE A 167 0.36 -15.11 16.23
N ASP A 168 0.11 -16.39 16.53
CA ASP A 168 0.11 -16.93 17.90
C ASP A 168 1.48 -16.80 18.58
N HIS A 169 2.56 -17.06 17.82
CA HIS A 169 3.92 -16.84 18.31
C HIS A 169 4.13 -15.38 18.77
N TRP A 170 3.63 -14.42 18.00
CA TRP A 170 3.75 -13.01 18.35
C TRP A 170 2.83 -12.59 19.49
N VAL A 171 1.65 -13.19 19.60
CA VAL A 171 0.76 -12.98 20.76
C VAL A 171 1.50 -13.38 22.04
N ASP A 172 2.16 -14.54 22.06
CA ASP A 172 2.96 -14.99 23.19
C ASP A 172 4.20 -14.10 23.45
N TYR A 173 4.87 -13.65 22.39
CA TYR A 173 6.00 -12.73 22.49
C TYR A 173 5.60 -11.42 23.18
N TYR A 174 4.55 -10.76 22.70
CA TYR A 174 4.09 -9.48 23.25
C TYR A 174 3.51 -9.64 24.65
N LYS A 175 2.84 -10.76 24.94
CA LYS A 175 2.35 -11.10 26.28
C LYS A 175 3.47 -11.16 27.31
N LYS A 176 4.65 -11.71 26.95
CA LYS A 176 5.84 -11.72 27.83
C LYS A 176 6.39 -10.32 28.10
N LEU A 177 6.10 -9.35 27.22
CA LEU A 177 6.46 -7.93 27.41
C LEU A 177 5.40 -7.15 28.20
N GLY A 178 4.30 -7.80 28.65
CA GLY A 178 3.18 -7.15 29.34
C GLY A 178 2.21 -6.43 28.39
N LEU A 179 2.29 -6.71 27.08
CA LEU A 179 1.48 -6.10 26.04
C LEU A 179 0.42 -7.10 25.53
N THR A 180 -0.78 -6.62 25.22
CA THR A 180 -1.82 -7.45 24.59
C THR A 180 -1.78 -7.24 23.09
N LEU A 181 -1.48 -8.28 22.30
CA LEU A 181 -1.58 -8.22 20.84
C LEU A 181 -2.91 -8.83 20.37
N VAL A 182 -3.65 -8.10 19.53
CA VAL A 182 -4.88 -8.54 18.90
C VAL A 182 -4.76 -8.38 17.39
N ALA A 183 -4.94 -9.46 16.64
CA ALA A 183 -5.14 -9.36 15.20
C ALA A 183 -6.59 -8.95 14.90
N LEU A 184 -6.76 -7.93 14.05
CA LEU A 184 -8.07 -7.38 13.74
C LEU A 184 -9.01 -8.47 13.18
N PRO A 185 -10.15 -8.78 13.83
CA PRO A 185 -11.07 -9.81 13.35
C PRO A 185 -11.81 -9.37 12.09
N LYS A 186 -12.29 -10.33 11.29
CA LYS A 186 -13.14 -10.11 10.12
C LYS A 186 -14.43 -10.94 10.24
N PRO A 187 -15.44 -10.45 10.98
CA PRO A 187 -16.66 -11.22 11.24
C PRO A 187 -17.62 -11.26 10.05
N VAL A 188 -17.52 -10.31 9.11
CA VAL A 188 -18.44 -10.13 7.98
C VAL A 188 -17.67 -9.83 6.70
N SER A 189 -18.32 -10.04 5.55
CA SER A 189 -17.78 -9.60 4.26
C SER A 189 -18.01 -8.09 4.04
N TYR A 190 -17.22 -7.48 3.16
CA TYR A 190 -17.25 -6.05 2.88
C TYR A 190 -17.20 -5.85 1.36
N ASP A 191 -18.02 -4.95 0.86
CA ASP A 191 -18.15 -4.60 -0.56
C ASP A 191 -17.52 -3.23 -0.86
N VAL A 192 -16.28 -3.05 -0.41
CA VAL A 192 -15.53 -1.79 -0.51
C VAL A 192 -14.04 -2.05 -0.65
N ASP A 193 -13.29 -1.00 -0.96
CA ASP A 193 -11.83 -1.02 -0.97
C ASP A 193 -11.23 -1.49 0.36
N LYS A 194 -10.03 -2.06 0.28
CA LYS A 194 -9.42 -2.76 1.41
C LYS A 194 -9.12 -1.85 2.59
N ASP A 195 -8.67 -0.64 2.31
CA ASP A 195 -8.33 0.34 3.36
C ASP A 195 -9.60 0.83 4.08
N VAL A 196 -10.72 1.00 3.35
CA VAL A 196 -12.05 1.31 3.92
C VAL A 196 -12.56 0.16 4.79
N GLU A 197 -12.47 -1.08 4.31
CA GLU A 197 -12.81 -2.29 5.08
C GLU A 197 -12.05 -2.29 6.42
N ILE A 198 -10.73 -2.08 6.37
CA ILE A 198 -9.87 -2.12 7.57
C ILE A 198 -10.27 -1.01 8.54
N ALA A 199 -10.41 0.23 8.07
CA ALA A 199 -10.81 1.35 8.92
C ALA A 199 -12.18 1.10 9.60
N HIS A 200 -13.16 0.56 8.86
CA HIS A 200 -14.48 0.28 9.42
C HIS A 200 -14.45 -0.86 10.43
N ARG A 201 -13.68 -1.93 10.16
CA ARG A 201 -13.49 -3.04 11.11
C ARG A 201 -12.80 -2.57 12.39
N VAL A 202 -11.82 -1.68 12.29
CA VAL A 202 -11.17 -1.06 13.46
C VAL A 202 -12.21 -0.32 14.30
N PHE A 203 -13.04 0.53 13.69
CA PHE A 203 -14.12 1.24 14.38
C PHE A 203 -15.08 0.28 15.10
N MET A 204 -15.61 -0.72 14.38
CA MET A 204 -16.54 -1.69 14.97
C MET A 204 -15.92 -2.51 16.09
N TRP A 205 -14.63 -2.89 15.96
CA TRP A 205 -13.93 -3.62 17.01
C TRP A 205 -13.72 -2.77 18.25
N LEU A 206 -13.26 -1.51 18.08
CA LEU A 206 -13.03 -0.57 19.18
C LEU A 206 -14.32 -0.29 19.95
N ARG A 207 -15.44 -0.09 19.24
CA ARG A 207 -16.76 0.15 19.84
C ARG A 207 -17.27 -1.05 20.66
N ALA A 208 -16.87 -2.27 20.30
CA ALA A 208 -17.23 -3.49 21.02
C ALA A 208 -16.34 -3.76 22.24
N GLN A 209 -15.29 -2.96 22.49
CA GLN A 209 -14.45 -3.10 23.67
C GLN A 209 -14.97 -2.25 24.84
N GLU A 210 -14.53 -2.59 26.04
CA GLU A 210 -14.53 -1.60 27.13
C GLU A 210 -13.78 -0.33 26.68
N SER A 211 -14.22 0.85 27.14
CA SER A 211 -13.66 2.14 26.72
C SER A 211 -12.16 2.25 27.01
N PHE A 212 -11.37 2.67 26.02
CA PHE A 212 -9.97 3.08 26.19
C PHE A 212 -9.90 4.55 26.62
N ASP A 213 -8.90 4.91 27.42
CA ASP A 213 -8.64 6.32 27.77
C ASP A 213 -7.97 7.04 26.60
N VAL A 214 -7.03 6.35 25.91
CA VAL A 214 -6.29 6.89 24.75
C VAL A 214 -6.19 5.83 23.64
N ILE A 215 -6.42 6.24 22.39
CA ILE A 215 -6.22 5.41 21.20
C ILE A 215 -5.25 6.12 20.26
N HIS A 216 -4.18 5.42 19.87
CA HIS A 216 -3.25 5.88 18.84
C HIS A 216 -3.53 5.23 17.50
N PHE A 217 -3.52 6.02 16.44
CA PHE A 217 -3.56 5.55 15.05
C PHE A 217 -2.27 5.95 14.34
N ALA A 218 -1.70 5.01 13.57
CA ALA A 218 -0.79 5.37 12.50
C ALA A 218 -1.57 6.13 11.40
N ASP A 219 -0.94 7.15 10.80
CA ASP A 219 -1.48 7.88 9.65
C ASP A 219 -1.79 6.96 8.47
N ASN A 220 -0.82 6.14 8.06
CA ASN A 220 -0.86 5.36 6.82
C ASN A 220 -2.13 4.51 6.68
N LYS A 221 -2.80 4.65 5.53
CA LYS A 221 -4.06 3.99 5.15
C LYS A 221 -5.30 4.41 5.94
N GLY A 222 -5.18 5.40 6.83
CA GLY A 222 -6.34 6.02 7.49
C GLY A 222 -7.17 5.07 8.35
N ALA A 223 -6.53 4.13 9.07
CA ALA A 223 -7.23 3.15 9.91
C ALA A 223 -8.11 3.80 11.02
N GLY A 224 -7.82 5.04 11.39
CA GLY A 224 -8.58 5.83 12.37
C GLY A 224 -9.78 6.61 11.81
N PHE A 225 -10.04 6.54 10.50
CA PHE A 225 -11.02 7.39 9.82
C PHE A 225 -12.40 7.36 10.47
N PHE A 226 -13.00 6.18 10.64
CA PHE A 226 -14.35 6.08 11.20
C PHE A 226 -14.40 6.35 12.71
N ALA A 227 -13.34 6.04 13.47
CA ALA A 227 -13.30 6.33 14.90
C ALA A 227 -13.22 7.84 15.18
N THR A 228 -12.35 8.55 14.47
CA THR A 228 -12.23 10.00 14.57
C THR A 228 -13.48 10.71 14.04
N SER A 229 -14.06 10.22 12.94
CA SER A 229 -15.32 10.74 12.40
C SER A 229 -16.50 10.53 13.36
N ALA A 230 -16.65 9.34 13.96
CA ALA A 230 -17.70 9.06 14.94
C ALA A 230 -17.65 10.02 16.13
N LYS A 231 -16.45 10.34 16.60
CA LYS A 231 -16.27 11.33 17.68
C LYS A 231 -16.69 12.73 17.27
N LYS A 232 -16.28 13.19 16.07
CA LYS A 232 -16.70 14.48 15.51
C LYS A 232 -18.18 14.55 15.15
N GLN A 233 -18.86 13.40 15.06
CA GLN A 233 -20.30 13.28 14.84
C GLN A 233 -21.10 13.18 16.16
N GLY A 234 -20.45 13.10 17.31
CA GLY A 234 -21.13 12.96 18.59
C GLY A 234 -21.61 11.54 18.93
N LEU A 235 -21.17 10.51 18.17
CA LEU A 235 -21.70 9.15 18.24
C LEU A 235 -20.98 8.25 19.26
N ASP A 236 -19.64 8.22 19.20
CA ASP A 236 -18.81 7.31 20.00
C ASP A 236 -17.51 8.03 20.42
N PHE A 237 -16.77 7.44 21.37
CA PHE A 237 -15.44 7.89 21.83
C PHE A 237 -15.39 9.31 22.43
N LEU A 238 -16.52 9.87 22.89
CA LEU A 238 -16.57 11.21 23.51
C LEU A 238 -15.64 11.34 24.74
N GLN A 239 -15.42 10.24 25.46
CA GLN A 239 -14.55 10.16 26.63
C GLN A 239 -13.21 9.46 26.36
N THR A 240 -12.78 9.39 25.10
CA THR A 240 -11.51 8.77 24.69
C THR A 240 -10.69 9.77 23.90
N ILE A 241 -9.40 9.91 24.18
CA ILE A 241 -8.51 10.76 23.39
C ILE A 241 -7.98 9.99 22.17
N LEU A 242 -8.17 10.53 20.98
CA LEU A 242 -7.74 9.96 19.70
C LEU A 242 -6.49 10.70 19.20
N VAL A 243 -5.36 9.99 19.17
CA VAL A 243 -4.04 10.53 18.78
C VAL A 243 -3.62 9.94 17.43
N VAL A 244 -3.23 10.77 16.48
CA VAL A 244 -2.77 10.33 15.15
C VAL A 244 -1.28 10.63 14.98
N HIS A 245 -0.50 9.65 14.50
CA HIS A 245 0.95 9.78 14.30
C HIS A 245 1.31 9.93 12.82
N LEU A 246 1.96 11.03 12.45
CA LEU A 246 2.39 11.36 11.08
C LEU A 246 3.75 10.75 10.76
N HIS A 247 3.77 9.46 10.41
CA HIS A 247 5.01 8.80 10.04
C HIS A 247 5.31 8.89 8.55
N CYS A 248 4.36 8.53 7.70
CA CYS A 248 4.57 8.35 6.27
C CYS A 248 3.23 8.32 5.52
N PRO A 249 2.57 9.48 5.32
CA PRO A 249 1.33 9.56 4.56
C PRO A 249 1.51 8.97 3.15
N HIS A 250 0.47 8.36 2.59
CA HIS A 250 0.50 7.63 1.32
C HIS A 250 0.93 8.53 0.15
N MET A 251 0.39 9.75 0.07
CA MET A 251 0.78 10.72 -0.97
C MET A 251 2.23 11.15 -0.84
N TRP A 252 2.69 11.43 0.38
CA TRP A 252 4.10 11.75 0.64
C TRP A 252 4.99 10.60 0.21
N TYR A 253 4.62 9.35 0.52
CA TYR A 253 5.36 8.17 0.11
C TYR A 253 5.43 8.03 -1.42
N LYS A 254 4.30 8.12 -2.13
CA LYS A 254 4.21 7.94 -3.60
C LYS A 254 5.06 9.00 -4.32
N ILE A 255 4.86 10.28 -3.99
CA ILE A 255 5.59 11.41 -4.61
C ILE A 255 7.10 11.23 -4.43
N ASN A 256 7.54 10.96 -3.20
CA ASN A 256 8.98 10.84 -2.90
C ASN A 256 9.59 9.53 -3.37
N SER A 257 8.78 8.54 -3.76
CA SER A 257 9.23 7.30 -4.41
C SER A 257 9.16 7.37 -5.94
N LEU A 258 8.84 8.54 -6.51
CA LEU A 258 8.63 8.76 -7.95
C LEU A 258 7.55 7.83 -8.55
N LYS A 259 6.56 7.46 -7.74
CA LYS A 259 5.42 6.63 -8.15
C LYS A 259 4.23 7.53 -8.48
N LEU A 260 3.54 7.23 -9.57
CA LEU A 260 2.30 7.91 -9.96
C LEU A 260 1.11 7.35 -9.17
N LEU A 261 0.00 8.10 -9.17
CA LEU A 261 -1.31 7.60 -8.75
C LEU A 261 -1.89 6.79 -9.91
N ASP A 262 -1.85 5.49 -9.75
CA ASP A 262 -2.19 4.52 -10.80
C ASP A 262 -3.40 3.66 -10.43
N GLN A 263 -3.95 3.85 -9.22
CA GLN A 263 -5.10 3.13 -8.68
C GLN A 263 -6.09 4.08 -8.01
N VAL A 264 -7.39 3.82 -8.13
CA VAL A 264 -8.43 4.55 -7.37
C VAL A 264 -8.20 4.42 -5.86
N ASN A 265 -7.70 3.28 -5.39
CA ASN A 265 -7.36 3.06 -3.98
C ASN A 265 -6.27 4.03 -3.46
N ASP A 266 -5.41 4.59 -4.32
CA ASP A 266 -4.47 5.64 -3.90
C ASP A 266 -5.21 6.90 -3.45
N LEU A 267 -6.28 7.27 -4.17
CA LEU A 267 -7.15 8.41 -3.84
C LEU A 267 -7.97 8.13 -2.57
N VAL A 268 -8.45 6.90 -2.42
CA VAL A 268 -9.14 6.45 -1.20
C VAL A 268 -8.22 6.55 0.01
N SER A 269 -6.99 6.02 -0.09
CA SER A 269 -5.99 6.12 0.98
C SER A 269 -5.74 7.56 1.38
N ASP A 270 -5.48 8.46 0.41
CA ASP A 270 -5.23 9.88 0.70
C ASP A 270 -6.42 10.55 1.41
N HIS A 271 -7.65 10.30 0.96
CA HIS A 271 -8.85 10.85 1.60
C HIS A 271 -9.00 10.38 3.06
N LEU A 272 -8.86 9.07 3.31
CA LEU A 272 -8.96 8.52 4.66
C LEU A 272 -7.89 9.11 5.59
N GLU A 273 -6.66 9.27 5.12
CA GLU A 273 -5.56 9.83 5.90
C GLU A 273 -5.78 11.31 6.25
N ARG A 274 -6.20 12.11 5.26
CA ARG A 274 -6.51 13.54 5.44
C ARG A 274 -7.58 13.75 6.50
N GLU A 275 -8.69 13.04 6.38
CA GLU A 275 -9.80 13.18 7.33
C GLU A 275 -9.45 12.60 8.70
N THR A 276 -8.67 11.52 8.77
CA THR A 276 -8.16 10.98 10.05
C THR A 276 -7.30 12.02 10.77
N ALA A 277 -6.37 12.68 10.07
CA ALA A 277 -5.50 13.71 10.66
C ALA A 277 -6.29 14.95 11.10
N LYS A 278 -7.20 15.45 10.25
CA LYS A 278 -8.08 16.59 10.53
C LYS A 278 -8.98 16.37 11.75
N ASN A 279 -9.48 15.16 11.92
CA ASN A 279 -10.45 14.83 12.97
C ASN A 279 -9.81 14.34 14.28
N ALA A 280 -8.48 14.24 14.35
CA ALA A 280 -7.77 13.83 15.56
C ALA A 280 -8.00 14.80 16.74
N ASP A 281 -7.94 14.29 17.97
CA ASP A 281 -7.85 15.14 19.17
C ASP A 281 -6.43 15.68 19.36
N TYR A 282 -5.42 14.87 19.01
CA TYR A 282 -4.02 15.29 18.92
C TYR A 282 -3.38 14.72 17.66
N LEU A 283 -2.66 15.57 16.93
CA LEU A 283 -1.84 15.17 15.80
C LEU A 283 -0.36 15.26 16.18
N VAL A 284 0.34 14.13 16.20
CA VAL A 284 1.75 14.05 16.58
C VAL A 284 2.60 13.83 15.34
N SER A 285 3.54 14.74 15.10
CA SER A 285 4.55 14.59 14.06
C SER A 285 5.93 14.38 14.67
N PRO A 286 6.78 13.50 14.11
CA PRO A 286 8.16 13.39 14.58
C PRO A 286 9.09 14.48 14.04
N SER A 287 8.60 15.33 13.12
CA SER A 287 9.36 16.45 12.56
C SER A 287 8.46 17.63 12.20
N HIS A 288 9.01 18.84 12.20
CA HIS A 288 8.35 20.02 11.63
C HIS A 288 8.24 19.90 10.12
N TYR A 289 9.23 19.31 9.46
CA TYR A 289 9.20 19.06 8.02
C TYR A 289 7.89 18.43 7.56
N MET A 290 7.42 17.37 8.24
CA MET A 290 6.19 16.70 7.83
C MET A 290 4.97 17.61 7.97
N LEU A 291 4.89 18.41 9.03
CA LEU A 291 3.77 19.36 9.22
C LEU A 291 3.76 20.45 8.14
N ASN A 292 4.94 21.01 7.82
CA ASN A 292 5.09 21.96 6.73
C ASN A 292 4.69 21.33 5.40
N TRP A 293 5.11 20.09 5.13
CA TRP A 293 4.72 19.38 3.91
C TRP A 293 3.21 19.21 3.81
N LEU A 294 2.52 18.88 4.90
CA LEU A 294 1.05 18.78 4.92
C LEU A 294 0.39 20.12 4.62
N GLN A 295 0.87 21.21 5.22
CA GLN A 295 0.38 22.57 4.95
C GLN A 295 0.59 22.96 3.47
N ASP A 296 1.79 22.72 2.93
CA ASP A 296 2.12 22.96 1.52
C ASP A 296 1.23 22.14 0.56
N ASN A 297 0.75 20.97 1.02
CA ASN A 297 -0.16 20.09 0.27
C ASN A 297 -1.64 20.27 0.68
N SER A 298 -1.97 21.42 1.27
CA SER A 298 -3.34 21.85 1.59
C SER A 298 -4.10 20.89 2.50
N TRP A 299 -3.41 20.22 3.43
CA TRP A 299 -4.07 19.46 4.48
C TRP A 299 -4.65 20.41 5.53
N VAL A 300 -5.85 20.09 6.00
CA VAL A 300 -6.46 20.78 7.14
C VAL A 300 -6.03 20.04 8.41
N LEU A 301 -5.33 20.74 9.30
CA LEU A 301 -4.85 20.20 10.56
C LEU A 301 -5.76 20.62 11.73
N PRO A 302 -5.85 19.85 12.83
CA PRO A 302 -6.62 20.23 14.01
C PRO A 302 -5.96 21.44 14.69
N ARG A 303 -6.69 22.55 14.86
CA ARG A 303 -6.17 23.77 15.51
C ARG A 303 -5.81 23.50 16.98
N ASP A 304 -4.69 24.06 17.45
CA ASP A 304 -4.21 24.04 18.84
C ASP A 304 -3.87 22.67 19.46
N LYS A 305 -3.89 21.59 18.66
CA LYS A 305 -3.63 20.21 19.11
C LYS A 305 -2.66 19.45 18.21
N VAL A 306 -1.75 20.18 17.57
CA VAL A 306 -0.63 19.62 16.82
C VAL A 306 0.63 19.76 17.66
N VAL A 307 1.38 18.66 17.79
CA VAL A 307 2.62 18.63 18.56
C VAL A 307 3.73 17.95 17.78
N VAL A 308 4.94 18.43 17.96
CA VAL A 308 6.13 17.78 17.42
C VAL A 308 6.80 16.97 18.52
N GLN A 309 7.03 15.68 18.26
CA GLN A 309 7.70 14.80 19.20
C GLN A 309 8.45 13.66 18.51
N GLN A 310 9.76 13.58 18.74
CA GLN A 310 10.60 12.51 18.22
C GLN A 310 10.18 11.12 18.73
N HIS A 311 10.45 10.09 17.94
CA HIS A 311 10.18 8.70 18.30
C HIS A 311 10.90 8.27 19.57
N VAL A 312 10.24 7.43 20.38
CA VAL A 312 10.87 6.78 21.52
C VAL A 312 11.95 5.84 21.02
N ALA A 313 13.17 5.96 21.55
CA ALA A 313 14.27 5.10 21.14
C ALA A 313 14.06 3.65 21.63
N PRO A 314 14.36 2.64 20.80
CA PRO A 314 14.33 1.24 21.22
C PRO A 314 15.17 0.95 22.46
N LYS A 315 14.65 0.11 23.37
CA LYS A 315 15.32 -0.23 24.64
C LYS A 315 16.71 -0.86 24.44
N TRP A 316 16.87 -1.66 23.39
CA TRP A 316 18.13 -2.33 23.07
C TRP A 316 19.24 -1.36 22.62
N LEU A 317 18.92 -0.08 22.35
CA LEU A 317 19.92 0.95 22.08
C LEU A 317 20.48 1.61 23.35
N LYS A 318 19.75 1.55 24.47
CA LYS A 318 20.12 2.24 25.72
C LYS A 318 21.28 1.51 26.38
N ARG A 319 22.39 2.20 26.63
CA ARG A 319 23.63 1.57 27.13
C ARG A 319 23.63 1.42 28.65
N HIS A 320 23.08 2.37 29.41
CA HIS A 320 22.92 2.33 30.87
C HIS A 320 21.77 3.26 31.29
N GLN A 321 21.10 3.02 32.43
CA GLN A 321 20.24 4.03 33.07
C GLN A 321 21.11 5.21 33.53
N MET A 322 21.42 6.15 32.63
CA MET A 322 22.00 7.43 33.01
C MET A 322 20.89 8.35 33.51
N MET A 323 21.20 9.18 34.51
CA MET A 323 20.29 10.21 35.00
C MET A 323 19.83 11.12 33.83
N PRO A 324 18.55 11.57 33.81
CA PRO A 324 18.08 12.53 32.81
C PRO A 324 19.00 13.77 32.78
N ARG A 325 19.34 14.25 31.58
CA ARG A 325 20.16 15.47 31.37
C ARG A 325 19.42 16.45 30.47
N THR A 326 19.72 17.74 30.63
CA THR A 326 19.16 18.83 29.82
C THR A 326 19.85 18.92 28.45
N THR A 327 19.18 19.56 27.49
CA THR A 327 19.73 19.80 26.14
C THR A 327 21.06 20.57 26.19
N SER A 328 21.23 21.50 27.14
CA SER A 328 22.46 22.29 27.29
C SER A 328 23.65 21.42 27.70
N GLU A 329 23.47 20.52 28.67
CA GLU A 329 24.53 19.63 29.16
C GLU A 329 25.04 18.66 28.07
N VAL A 330 24.14 18.21 27.18
CA VAL A 330 24.47 17.35 26.04
C VAL A 330 25.28 18.12 24.98
N LEU A 331 24.98 19.40 24.76
CA LEU A 331 25.69 20.25 23.82
C LEU A 331 27.12 20.53 24.28
N ASP A 332 27.32 20.85 25.57
CA ASP A 332 28.63 21.17 26.13
C ASP A 332 29.60 19.97 26.05
N GLU A 333 29.13 18.76 26.38
CA GLU A 333 29.94 17.54 26.29
C GLU A 333 30.22 17.13 24.83
N GLY A 334 29.26 17.36 23.93
CA GLY A 334 29.45 17.17 22.49
C GLY A 334 30.57 18.04 21.93
N LEU A 335 30.68 19.29 22.38
CA LEU A 335 31.76 20.21 22.03
C LEU A 335 33.12 19.74 22.58
N GLU A 336 33.17 19.11 23.76
CA GLU A 336 34.41 18.53 24.29
C GLU A 336 34.90 17.32 23.47
N VAL A 337 34.00 16.44 23.02
CA VAL A 337 34.37 15.31 22.14
C VAL A 337 34.94 15.78 20.81
N MET A 338 34.48 16.92 20.30
CA MET A 338 35.04 17.54 19.09
C MET A 338 36.48 18.07 19.27
N LYS A 339 36.98 18.14 20.51
CA LYS A 339 38.40 18.47 20.77
C LYS A 339 39.34 17.26 20.68
N GLY A 340 38.80 16.04 20.52
CA GLY A 340 39.57 14.81 20.32
C GLY A 340 40.13 14.65 18.89
N ASN A 341 40.61 13.45 18.57
CA ASN A 341 41.06 13.11 17.21
C ASN A 341 39.93 12.43 16.40
N PRO A 342 39.76 12.75 15.09
CA PRO A 342 38.83 12.05 14.22
C PRO A 342 39.15 10.55 14.11
N VAL A 343 38.12 9.69 14.02
CA VAL A 343 38.30 8.26 13.75
C VAL A 343 38.55 8.04 12.26
N LYS A 344 39.51 7.16 11.93
CA LYS A 344 39.80 6.77 10.54
C LYS A 344 38.74 5.78 10.03
N ILE A 345 38.32 5.97 8.77
CA ILE A 345 37.30 5.15 8.11
C ILE A 345 37.96 4.28 7.04
N THR A 346 37.64 2.99 7.07
CA THR A 346 38.14 1.96 6.13
C THR A 346 37.02 1.25 5.37
N GLU A 347 35.77 1.43 5.78
CA GLU A 347 34.62 0.79 5.15
C GLU A 347 33.42 1.76 5.12
N LEU A 348 32.85 1.94 3.93
CA LEU A 348 31.60 2.67 3.71
C LEU A 348 30.44 1.69 3.67
N VAL A 349 29.41 1.91 4.47
CA VAL A 349 28.25 1.02 4.56
C VAL A 349 27.00 1.76 4.09
N TYR A 350 26.41 1.38 2.96
CA TYR A 350 25.07 1.84 2.59
C TYR A 350 24.08 1.29 3.62
N PHE A 351 23.59 2.18 4.48
CA PHE A 351 22.77 1.84 5.64
C PHE A 351 21.35 2.39 5.46
N ALA A 352 20.66 1.86 4.45
CA ALA A 352 19.27 2.19 4.16
C ALA A 352 18.60 1.01 3.44
N ARG A 353 17.27 1.05 3.29
CA ARG A 353 16.57 0.06 2.47
C ARG A 353 16.95 0.26 0.99
N ALA A 354 16.93 -0.82 0.22
CA ALA A 354 17.13 -0.77 -1.23
C ALA A 354 15.85 -0.25 -1.91
N GLU A 355 15.59 1.06 -1.79
CA GLU A 355 14.48 1.76 -2.44
C GLU A 355 15.01 3.00 -3.16
N LEU A 356 14.33 3.46 -4.22
CA LEU A 356 14.74 4.66 -4.97
C LEU A 356 14.89 5.89 -4.07
N LYS A 357 13.89 6.14 -3.22
CA LYS A 357 13.89 7.29 -2.30
C LYS A 357 15.00 7.24 -1.24
N LYS A 358 15.56 6.07 -0.97
CA LYS A 358 16.68 5.87 -0.04
C LYS A 358 18.04 6.14 -0.69
N GLY A 359 18.04 6.56 -1.96
CA GLY A 359 19.19 7.16 -2.61
C GLY A 359 20.22 6.16 -3.11
N ILE A 360 19.80 4.93 -3.43
CA ILE A 360 20.70 3.91 -4.00
C ILE A 360 21.41 4.42 -5.27
N VAL A 361 20.67 5.14 -6.15
CA VAL A 361 21.22 5.76 -7.36
C VAL A 361 22.23 6.86 -7.01
N LEU A 362 21.87 7.75 -6.08
CA LEU A 362 22.72 8.84 -5.61
C LEU A 362 24.05 8.31 -5.02
N PHE A 363 23.98 7.23 -4.24
CA PHE A 363 25.16 6.61 -3.67
C PHE A 363 26.05 5.99 -4.74
N CYS A 364 25.50 5.22 -5.68
CA CYS A 364 26.27 4.69 -6.82
C CYS A 364 26.93 5.81 -7.64
N ASP A 365 26.25 6.94 -7.85
CA ASP A 365 26.82 8.10 -8.54
C ASP A 365 27.98 8.74 -7.76
N ALA A 366 27.91 8.77 -6.43
CA ALA A 366 29.01 9.20 -5.58
C ALA A 366 30.19 8.22 -5.64
N LEU A 367 29.93 6.91 -5.64
CA LEU A 367 30.94 5.85 -5.78
C LEU A 367 31.67 5.91 -7.13
N ASP A 368 30.95 6.12 -8.24
CA ASP A 368 31.54 6.31 -9.58
C ASP A 368 32.52 7.50 -9.62
N ARG A 369 32.28 8.53 -8.80
CA ARG A 369 33.17 9.70 -8.67
C ARG A 369 34.36 9.39 -7.77
N LEU A 370 34.14 8.73 -6.64
CA LEU A 370 35.21 8.32 -5.72
C LEU A 370 36.21 7.38 -6.40
N SER A 371 35.75 6.49 -7.27
CA SER A 371 36.62 5.56 -7.98
C SER A 371 37.68 6.24 -8.87
N LYS A 372 37.46 7.50 -9.25
CA LYS A 372 38.40 8.31 -10.04
C LYS A 372 39.40 9.10 -9.18
N ARG A 373 39.32 8.99 -7.85
CA ARG A 373 40.17 9.72 -6.90
C ARG A 373 41.33 8.86 -6.42
N ASN A 374 42.41 9.50 -6.01
CA ASN A 374 43.54 8.84 -5.35
C ASN A 374 43.27 8.81 -3.83
N LEU A 375 42.69 7.71 -3.35
CA LEU A 375 42.24 7.56 -1.96
C LEU A 375 42.96 6.39 -1.28
N PRO A 376 43.06 6.40 0.07
CA PRO A 376 43.47 5.23 0.84
C PRO A 376 42.60 4.01 0.53
N GLN A 377 43.11 2.80 0.76
CA GLN A 377 42.34 1.58 0.48
C GLN A 377 41.11 1.47 1.41
N PHE A 378 39.91 1.37 0.84
CA PHE A 378 38.66 1.17 1.56
C PHE A 378 37.77 0.12 0.87
N SER A 379 36.73 -0.33 1.57
CA SER A 379 35.69 -1.21 1.01
C SER A 379 34.29 -0.61 1.11
N VAL A 380 33.36 -1.11 0.30
CA VAL A 380 31.95 -0.69 0.31
C VAL A 380 31.02 -1.88 0.60
N THR A 381 30.16 -1.74 1.58
CA THR A 381 29.13 -2.75 1.89
C THR A 381 27.75 -2.18 1.65
N PHE A 382 26.92 -2.87 0.88
CA PHE A 382 25.49 -2.63 0.82
C PHE A 382 24.80 -3.53 1.85
N LEU A 383 24.37 -2.96 2.97
CA LEU A 383 23.80 -3.70 4.09
C LEU A 383 22.27 -3.66 4.06
N GLY A 384 21.66 -4.82 3.86
CA GLY A 384 20.22 -4.99 3.91
C GLY A 384 19.68 -5.88 2.81
N LYS A 385 18.43 -6.33 2.99
CA LYS A 385 17.70 -7.10 1.98
C LYS A 385 17.43 -6.28 0.71
N PHE A 386 17.84 -6.83 -0.44
CA PHE A 386 17.43 -6.36 -1.76
C PHE A 386 16.16 -7.13 -2.15
N PRO A 387 15.04 -6.46 -2.40
CA PRO A 387 13.78 -7.15 -2.70
C PRO A 387 13.89 -7.93 -4.01
N ASN A 388 13.33 -9.14 -4.01
CA ASN A 388 13.14 -9.97 -5.23
C ASN A 388 11.90 -9.54 -6.04
N GLU A 389 11.15 -8.55 -5.55
CA GLU A 389 9.81 -8.15 -6.03
C GLU A 389 9.84 -7.21 -7.25
N GLN A 390 8.72 -7.17 -7.98
CA GLN A 390 8.53 -6.56 -9.30
C GLN A 390 8.25 -5.04 -9.29
N ASP A 391 8.38 -4.35 -8.15
CA ASP A 391 7.76 -3.01 -8.00
C ASP A 391 8.75 -1.83 -8.03
N GLU A 392 10.07 -2.07 -8.00
CA GLU A 392 11.10 -1.02 -8.12
C GLU A 392 12.22 -1.44 -9.08
N PHE A 393 12.00 -1.18 -10.36
CA PHE A 393 13.00 -1.37 -11.42
C PHE A 393 13.75 -0.07 -11.72
N LEU A 394 15.04 -0.22 -12.05
CA LEU A 394 15.88 0.86 -12.57
C LEU A 394 16.18 0.62 -14.04
N THR A 395 16.15 1.66 -14.86
CA THR A 395 16.45 1.56 -16.28
C THR A 395 17.96 1.59 -16.52
N LEU A 396 18.49 0.54 -17.16
CA LEU A 396 19.86 0.47 -17.67
C LEU A 396 19.95 0.96 -19.13
N PRO A 397 21.15 1.29 -19.64
CA PRO A 397 21.34 1.63 -21.05
C PRO A 397 20.69 0.60 -21.99
N GLY A 398 19.97 1.08 -23.00
CA GLY A 398 19.17 0.23 -23.89
C GLY A 398 17.72 -0.01 -23.43
N ASN A 399 17.22 0.77 -22.46
CA ASN A 399 15.85 0.67 -21.91
C ASN A 399 15.55 -0.68 -21.24
N ILE A 400 16.56 -1.29 -20.63
CA ILE A 400 16.41 -2.55 -19.91
C ILE A 400 15.98 -2.25 -18.48
N ASN A 401 14.80 -2.72 -18.08
CA ASN A 401 14.38 -2.69 -16.67
C ASN A 401 15.19 -3.73 -15.88
N ALA A 402 15.97 -3.25 -14.91
CA ALA A 402 16.85 -4.08 -14.10
C ALA A 402 16.46 -3.97 -12.62
N ARG A 403 16.65 -5.08 -11.89
CA ARG A 403 16.51 -5.07 -10.43
C ARG A 403 17.58 -4.18 -9.81
N ILE A 404 17.31 -3.67 -8.62
CA ILE A 404 18.26 -2.80 -7.91
C ILE A 404 19.61 -3.50 -7.69
N GLU A 405 19.60 -4.80 -7.40
CA GLU A 405 20.84 -5.59 -7.26
C GLU A 405 21.64 -5.63 -8.57
N ASP A 406 20.98 -5.90 -9.70
CA ASP A 406 21.61 -5.94 -11.03
C ASP A 406 22.13 -4.56 -11.44
N TYR A 407 21.41 -3.50 -11.07
CA TYR A 407 21.85 -2.13 -11.24
C TYR A 407 23.15 -1.86 -10.49
N VAL A 408 23.26 -2.25 -9.21
CA VAL A 408 24.48 -2.09 -8.41
C VAL A 408 25.64 -2.89 -9.02
N LYS A 409 25.40 -4.16 -9.40
CA LYS A 409 26.40 -5.03 -10.08
C LYS A 409 26.90 -4.43 -11.39
N HIS A 410 26.00 -3.84 -12.18
CA HIS A 410 26.38 -3.19 -13.44
C HIS A 410 27.23 -1.94 -13.20
N ARG A 411 26.86 -1.11 -12.22
CA ARG A 411 27.61 0.11 -11.87
C ARG A 411 29.00 -0.21 -11.33
N SER A 412 29.12 -1.29 -10.56
CA SER A 412 30.35 -1.63 -9.85
C SER A 412 31.51 -2.07 -10.73
N VAL A 413 31.27 -2.39 -12.01
CA VAL A 413 32.32 -2.62 -13.02
C VAL A 413 33.31 -1.44 -13.11
N LYS A 414 32.85 -0.22 -12.77
CA LYS A 414 33.68 0.99 -12.80
C LYS A 414 34.51 1.19 -11.53
N TRP A 415 34.23 0.48 -10.45
CA TRP A 415 34.80 0.75 -9.13
C TRP A 415 36.15 0.03 -8.95
N ASN A 416 37.15 0.75 -8.45
CA ASN A 416 38.51 0.26 -8.18
C ASN A 416 38.74 -0.14 -6.70
N PHE A 417 37.67 -0.35 -5.94
CA PHE A 417 37.68 -0.76 -4.54
C PHE A 417 36.82 -2.00 -4.33
N GLU A 418 37.08 -2.73 -3.25
CA GLU A 418 36.29 -3.91 -2.90
C GLU A 418 34.87 -3.51 -2.50
N TRP A 419 33.89 -4.30 -2.93
CA TRP A 419 32.51 -4.10 -2.53
C TRP A 419 31.76 -5.42 -2.36
N ARG A 420 30.71 -5.41 -1.55
CA ARG A 420 29.83 -6.57 -1.31
C ARG A 420 28.41 -6.16 -0.97
N ILE A 421 27.48 -7.08 -1.14
CA ILE A 421 26.12 -7.01 -0.58
C ILE A 421 26.07 -7.97 0.61
N LEU A 422 25.63 -7.48 1.76
CA LEU A 422 25.39 -8.30 2.94
C LEU A 422 23.89 -8.31 3.26
N ASP A 423 23.31 -9.50 3.17
CA ASP A 423 21.92 -9.73 3.56
C ASP A 423 21.78 -9.75 5.09
N ASP A 424 20.71 -9.15 5.62
CA ASP A 424 20.55 -8.84 7.04
C ASP A 424 19.47 -9.69 7.74
N GLN A 425 19.44 -10.99 7.44
CA GLN A 425 18.46 -11.97 7.97
C GLN A 425 18.31 -11.97 9.52
N ALA A 426 19.25 -11.40 10.27
CA ALA A 426 19.25 -11.30 11.73
C ALA A 426 18.66 -9.99 12.31
N GLY A 427 18.14 -9.07 11.49
CA GLY A 427 17.37 -7.90 11.93
C GLY A 427 18.18 -6.67 12.37
N PRO A 428 17.50 -5.62 12.92
CA PRO A 428 18.11 -4.31 13.20
C PRO A 428 19.28 -4.32 14.19
N GLN A 429 19.25 -5.19 15.21
CA GLN A 429 20.31 -5.28 16.22
C GLN A 429 21.63 -5.73 15.60
N HIS A 430 21.59 -6.78 14.79
CA HIS A 430 22.76 -7.31 14.10
C HIS A 430 23.36 -6.29 13.12
N ARG A 431 22.51 -5.50 12.43
CA ARG A 431 23.00 -4.41 11.57
C ARG A 431 23.79 -3.37 12.36
N LEU A 432 23.33 -3.04 13.56
CA LEU A 432 24.02 -2.06 14.41
C LEU A 432 25.29 -2.64 15.05
N GLU A 433 25.29 -3.91 15.45
CA GLU A 433 26.49 -4.62 15.91
C GLU A 433 27.57 -4.62 14.82
N TYR A 434 27.17 -4.95 13.59
CA TYR A 434 28.04 -4.84 12.43
C TYR A 434 28.59 -3.42 12.27
N LEU A 435 27.81 -2.36 12.51
CA LEU A 435 28.35 -0.99 12.43
C LEU A 435 29.26 -0.60 13.60
N LYS A 436 29.09 -1.24 14.77
CA LYS A 436 29.87 -0.94 15.99
C LYS A 436 31.23 -1.62 16.01
N GLU A 437 31.31 -2.82 15.46
CA GLU A 437 32.55 -3.58 15.33
C GLU A 437 33.64 -2.79 14.59
N GLU A 438 34.88 -3.00 14.99
CA GLU A 438 36.04 -2.48 14.27
C GLU A 438 36.12 -3.14 12.88
N SER A 439 36.63 -2.41 11.90
CA SER A 439 36.86 -3.01 10.58
C SER A 439 38.02 -3.99 10.64
N ASN A 440 38.05 -5.00 9.78
CA ASN A 440 39.18 -5.93 9.67
C ASN A 440 40.44 -5.30 9.02
N ARG A 441 40.48 -3.97 8.84
CA ARG A 441 41.54 -3.24 8.11
C ARG A 441 42.18 -2.19 8.99
N THR A 442 43.49 -2.02 8.86
CA THR A 442 44.28 -1.03 9.59
C THR A 442 44.79 0.07 8.66
N ILE A 443 44.83 1.31 9.15
CA ILE A 443 45.48 2.46 8.51
C ILE A 443 46.53 2.98 9.49
N GLU A 444 47.79 3.04 9.06
CA GLU A 444 48.91 3.55 9.89
C GLU A 444 48.99 2.87 11.28
N GLY A 445 48.70 1.57 11.34
CA GLY A 445 48.73 0.79 12.60
C GLY A 445 47.50 0.93 13.50
N THR A 446 46.48 1.72 13.11
CA THR A 446 45.21 1.87 13.83
C THR A 446 44.09 1.10 13.12
N VAL A 447 43.26 0.38 13.87
CA VAL A 447 42.10 -0.33 13.29
C VAL A 447 41.07 0.69 12.81
N GLY A 448 40.72 0.63 11.52
CA GLY A 448 39.74 1.55 10.94
C GLY A 448 38.32 1.24 11.37
N ARG A 449 37.43 2.24 11.33
CA ARG A 449 36.00 2.09 11.63
C ARG A 449 35.14 2.08 10.37
N ARG A 450 33.90 1.63 10.55
CA ARG A 450 32.84 1.64 9.52
C ARG A 450 32.08 2.98 9.56
N LEU A 451 31.73 3.52 8.39
CA LEU A 451 30.89 4.71 8.24
C LEU A 451 29.51 4.29 7.71
N ALA A 452 28.45 4.56 8.47
CA ALA A 452 27.08 4.40 7.99
C ALA A 452 26.71 5.55 7.04
N VAL A 453 26.40 5.24 5.78
CA VAL A 453 25.99 6.21 4.77
C VAL A 453 24.49 6.07 4.51
N MET A 454 23.75 7.14 4.73
CA MET A 454 22.29 7.23 4.59
C MET A 454 21.94 8.27 3.52
N PRO A 455 22.04 7.92 2.22
CA PRO A 455 22.02 8.85 1.11
C PRO A 455 20.59 9.19 0.65
N SER A 456 19.60 9.15 1.54
CA SER A 456 18.19 9.31 1.19
C SER A 456 17.90 10.61 0.40
N ILE A 457 17.01 10.53 -0.58
CA ILE A 457 16.51 11.68 -1.35
C ILE A 457 15.48 12.46 -0.53
N MET A 458 14.68 11.74 0.27
CA MET A 458 13.73 12.33 1.19
C MET A 458 13.51 11.44 2.42
N GLU A 459 13.35 12.06 3.59
CA GLU A 459 13.06 11.40 4.86
C GLU A 459 12.10 12.24 5.71
N ASN A 460 11.30 11.59 6.55
CA ASN A 460 10.58 12.27 7.62
C ASN A 460 11.50 12.36 8.86
N SER A 461 11.48 11.33 9.70
CA SER A 461 12.33 11.21 10.89
C SER A 461 12.94 9.80 10.94
N PRO A 462 14.08 9.56 10.29
CA PRO A 462 14.61 8.21 10.13
C PRO A 462 15.22 7.67 11.42
N LEU A 463 14.68 6.55 11.91
CA LEU A 463 15.23 5.84 13.06
C LEU A 463 16.71 5.45 12.88
N SER A 464 17.17 5.20 11.66
CA SER A 464 18.58 4.86 11.39
C SER A 464 19.57 5.96 11.78
N VAL A 465 19.16 7.24 11.69
CA VAL A 465 19.98 8.37 12.18
C VAL A 465 19.99 8.39 13.71
N LEU A 466 18.84 8.21 14.35
CA LEU A 466 18.73 8.11 15.81
C LEU A 466 19.53 6.92 16.37
N GLU A 467 19.49 5.77 15.69
CA GLU A 467 20.27 4.58 16.01
C GLU A 467 21.78 4.88 15.98
N CYS A 468 22.26 5.55 14.93
CA CYS A 468 23.67 5.92 14.83
C CYS A 468 24.10 6.93 15.91
N LEU A 469 23.25 7.92 16.20
CA LEU A 469 23.47 8.91 17.26
C LEU A 469 23.60 8.22 18.63
N ILE A 470 22.61 7.43 19.04
CA ILE A 470 22.60 6.76 20.35
C ILE A 470 23.73 5.74 20.47
N ALA A 471 24.03 5.01 19.39
CA ALA A 471 25.08 4.00 19.38
C ALA A 471 26.50 4.56 19.27
N GLY A 472 26.65 5.86 18.98
CA GLY A 472 27.93 6.47 18.66
C GLY A 472 28.61 5.87 17.43
N VAL A 473 27.81 5.47 16.44
CA VAL A 473 28.29 5.01 15.13
C VAL A 473 28.60 6.23 14.26
N PRO A 474 29.80 6.34 13.65
CA PRO A 474 30.07 7.38 12.67
C PRO A 474 29.14 7.27 11.47
N PHE A 475 28.53 8.38 11.07
CA PHE A 475 27.60 8.37 9.94
C PHE A 475 27.68 9.62 9.07
N LEU A 476 27.21 9.48 7.83
CA LEU A 476 26.93 10.55 6.89
C LEU A 476 25.51 10.38 6.33
N ALA A 477 24.64 11.35 6.56
CA ALA A 477 23.25 11.34 6.09
C ALA A 477 22.96 12.51 5.14
N SER A 478 22.00 12.34 4.23
CA SER A 478 21.49 13.45 3.43
C SER A 478 20.77 14.49 4.30
N ARG A 479 21.04 15.79 4.07
CA ARG A 479 20.35 16.92 4.69
C ARG A 479 19.01 17.15 3.96
N VAL A 480 18.04 16.29 4.23
CA VAL A 480 16.70 16.31 3.61
C VAL A 480 15.61 16.07 4.64
N GLY A 481 14.44 16.66 4.39
CA GLY A 481 13.28 16.56 5.28
C GLY A 481 13.63 16.80 6.75
N GLY A 482 13.13 15.94 7.65
CA GLY A 482 13.35 16.09 9.10
C GLY A 482 14.68 15.54 9.62
N VAL A 483 15.63 15.15 8.76
CA VAL A 483 16.93 14.61 9.21
C VAL A 483 17.73 15.63 10.02
N GLU A 484 17.74 16.88 9.57
CA GLU A 484 18.50 17.95 10.24
C GLU A 484 17.96 18.25 11.65
N GLU A 485 16.66 18.04 11.87
CA GLU A 485 15.99 18.21 13.17
C GLU A 485 16.46 17.16 14.20
N LEU A 486 16.91 15.98 13.73
CA LEU A 486 17.44 14.92 14.60
C LEU A 486 18.91 15.14 14.97
N VAL A 487 19.67 15.81 14.11
CA VAL A 487 21.13 15.94 14.28
C VAL A 487 21.47 17.22 15.06
N PRO A 488 22.20 17.11 16.20
CA PRO A 488 22.61 18.27 16.99
C PRO A 488 23.39 19.30 16.16
N PRO A 489 23.19 20.62 16.37
CA PRO A 489 23.80 21.66 15.53
C PRO A 489 25.31 21.53 15.31
N TYR A 490 26.07 21.21 16.36
CA TYR A 490 27.53 21.04 16.29
C TYR A 490 27.98 19.87 15.39
N LEU A 491 27.10 18.88 15.16
CA LEU A 491 27.37 17.68 14.37
C LEU A 491 26.98 17.84 12.89
N ARG A 492 26.10 18.81 12.56
CA ARG A 492 25.45 18.93 11.24
C ARG A 492 26.42 19.12 10.10
N GLU A 493 27.45 19.96 10.27
CA GLU A 493 28.42 20.23 9.20
C GLU A 493 29.28 19.02 8.87
N GLN A 494 29.43 18.08 9.80
CA GLN A 494 30.21 16.87 9.53
C GLN A 494 29.41 15.64 9.13
N ALA A 495 28.20 15.49 9.68
CA ALA A 495 27.37 14.30 9.52
C ALA A 495 26.27 14.48 8.46
N LEU A 496 26.04 15.68 7.96
CA LEU A 496 25.03 15.96 6.95
C LEU A 496 25.64 16.45 5.64
N VAL A 497 25.03 16.06 4.51
CA VAL A 497 25.41 16.53 3.17
C VAL A 497 24.17 16.75 2.31
N ILE A 498 24.18 17.77 1.45
CA ILE A 498 23.12 17.97 0.46
C ILE A 498 23.06 16.73 -0.45
N PRO A 499 21.87 16.22 -0.84
CA PRO A 499 21.70 14.99 -1.62
C PRO A 499 22.12 15.14 -3.09
N ALA A 500 23.39 15.43 -3.34
CA ALA A 500 23.97 15.61 -4.66
C ALA A 500 25.24 14.75 -4.79
N ALA A 501 25.36 13.97 -5.87
CA ALA A 501 26.42 12.98 -6.03
C ALA A 501 27.83 13.60 -5.92
N LYS A 502 28.00 14.82 -6.44
CA LYS A 502 29.26 15.57 -6.36
C LYS A 502 29.62 15.94 -4.91
N GLU A 503 28.66 16.50 -4.17
CA GLU A 503 28.88 16.94 -2.79
C GLU A 503 29.07 15.76 -1.85
N MET A 504 28.29 14.69 -2.04
CA MET A 504 28.44 13.44 -1.30
C MET A 504 29.81 12.80 -1.55
N ALA A 505 30.25 12.69 -2.80
CA ALA A 505 31.58 12.17 -3.12
C ALA A 505 32.69 13.03 -2.49
N LYS A 506 32.59 14.36 -2.56
CA LYS A 506 33.56 15.28 -1.94
C LYS A 506 33.61 15.09 -0.42
N ARG A 507 32.45 14.92 0.22
CA ARG A 507 32.35 14.69 1.66
C ARG A 507 32.96 13.35 2.07
N LEU A 508 32.63 12.28 1.35
CA LEU A 508 33.21 10.94 1.57
C LEU A 508 34.73 10.93 1.36
N GLU A 509 35.23 11.62 0.32
CA GLU A 509 36.67 11.82 0.09
C GLU A 509 37.35 12.51 1.28
N THR A 510 36.74 13.58 1.80
CA THR A 510 37.24 14.30 2.98
C THR A 510 37.29 13.38 4.21
N ILE A 511 36.26 12.56 4.42
CA ILE A 511 36.18 11.62 5.54
C ILE A 511 37.20 10.48 5.41
N LEU A 512 37.41 9.95 4.21
CA LEU A 512 38.37 8.87 3.97
C LEU A 512 39.82 9.34 4.17
N LEU A 513 40.13 10.60 3.85
CA LEU A 513 41.47 11.19 4.07
C LEU A 513 41.66 11.62 5.54
N GLY A 514 40.72 12.40 6.07
CA GLY A 514 40.84 13.08 7.35
C GLY A 514 40.32 12.30 8.56
N GLY A 515 39.38 11.38 8.34
CA GLY A 515 38.55 10.79 9.40
C GLY A 515 37.27 11.61 9.66
N ILE A 516 36.48 11.15 10.63
CA ILE A 516 35.25 11.83 11.09
C ILE A 516 35.14 11.68 12.62
N TYR A 517 34.51 12.62 13.31
CA TYR A 517 34.22 12.41 14.73
C TYR A 517 33.01 11.49 14.89
N PRO A 518 33.04 10.51 15.82
CA PRO A 518 31.92 9.60 16.04
C PRO A 518 30.67 10.35 16.51
N GLY A 519 29.49 9.76 16.26
CA GLY A 519 28.24 10.18 16.89
C GLY A 519 28.37 10.16 18.42
N PHE A 520 27.81 11.15 19.10
CA PHE A 520 28.05 11.40 20.52
C PHE A 520 27.23 10.48 21.45
N VAL A 521 27.86 10.00 22.55
CA VAL A 521 27.32 9.00 23.48
C VAL A 521 26.24 9.55 24.46
N GLY A 522 26.15 10.87 24.66
CA GLY A 522 25.17 11.46 25.60
C GLY A 522 23.74 11.63 25.05
N TYR A 523 23.46 11.26 23.79
CA TYR A 523 22.09 11.27 23.24
C TYR A 523 21.15 10.27 23.95
N ASP A 524 21.69 9.28 24.66
CA ASP A 524 20.91 8.33 25.49
C ASP A 524 20.13 9.03 26.62
N ALA A 525 20.70 10.11 27.18
CA ALA A 525 20.03 10.92 28.20
C ALA A 525 18.82 11.70 27.62
N PHE A 526 18.95 12.24 26.40
CA PHE A 526 17.86 12.87 25.67
C PHE A 526 16.76 11.85 25.30
N ALA A 527 17.15 10.68 24.79
CA ALA A 527 16.23 9.59 24.47
C ALA A 527 15.49 9.05 25.72
N SER A 528 16.10 9.12 26.89
CA SER A 528 15.48 8.76 28.16
C SER A 528 14.51 9.84 28.68
N SER A 529 14.83 11.12 28.49
CA SER A 529 13.91 12.23 28.75
C SER A 529 12.65 12.16 27.86
N ASN A 530 12.82 11.84 26.57
CA ASN A 530 11.72 11.66 25.63
C ASN A 530 10.71 10.58 26.12
N SER A 531 11.20 9.40 26.50
CA SER A 531 10.37 8.29 27.01
C SER A 531 9.57 8.68 28.26
N ARG A 532 10.16 9.50 29.15
CA ARG A 532 9.49 10.04 30.35
C ARG A 532 8.41 11.05 30.00
N THR A 533 8.69 11.96 29.06
CA THR A 533 7.73 12.96 28.56
C THR A 533 6.46 12.30 28.02
N TRP A 534 6.62 11.24 27.22
CA TRP A 534 5.49 10.44 26.74
C TRP A 534 4.65 9.84 27.88
N GLY A 535 5.30 9.30 28.93
CA GLY A 535 4.62 8.75 30.10
C GLY A 535 3.80 9.80 30.84
N ILE A 536 4.40 10.96 31.15
CA ILE A 536 3.72 12.07 31.83
C ILE A 536 2.53 12.57 31.00
N TRP A 537 2.73 12.77 29.70
CA TRP A 537 1.66 13.23 28.82
C TRP A 537 0.44 12.31 28.84
N HIS A 538 0.64 10.99 28.86
CA HIS A 538 -0.48 10.04 28.92
C HIS A 538 -1.25 10.10 30.23
N HIS A 539 -0.57 10.38 31.36
CA HIS A 539 -1.26 10.62 32.62
C HIS A 539 -2.14 11.88 32.56
N ILE A 540 -1.68 12.95 31.89
CA ILE A 540 -2.46 14.17 31.65
C ILE A 540 -3.67 13.87 30.73
N LEU A 541 -3.45 13.20 29.59
CA LEU A 541 -4.50 12.87 28.63
C LEU A 541 -5.66 12.09 29.25
N LYS A 542 -5.35 11.13 30.13
CA LYS A 542 -6.36 10.35 30.86
C LYS A 542 -7.32 11.25 31.66
N HIS A 543 -6.81 12.30 32.30
CA HIS A 543 -7.66 13.24 33.05
C HIS A 543 -8.50 14.10 32.12
N GLN A 544 -7.92 14.57 31.01
CA GLN A 544 -8.64 15.33 29.99
C GLN A 544 -9.80 14.54 29.37
N ALA A 545 -9.62 13.25 29.13
CA ALA A 545 -10.63 12.36 28.55
C ALA A 545 -11.97 12.35 29.35
N ARG A 546 -11.91 12.59 30.66
CA ARG A 546 -13.05 12.47 31.58
C ARG A 546 -13.82 13.78 31.78
N ALA A 547 -13.36 14.88 31.20
CA ALA A 547 -13.95 16.22 31.39
C ALA A 547 -15.05 16.58 30.38
N PHE A 548 -15.42 15.69 29.45
CA PHE A 548 -16.43 16.00 28.43
C PHE A 548 -17.84 16.07 29.02
N ASP A 549 -18.48 17.23 28.92
CA ASP A 549 -19.84 17.48 29.41
C ASP A 549 -20.89 16.94 28.44
N LEU A 550 -21.60 15.89 28.85
CA LEU A 550 -22.68 15.28 28.07
C LEU A 550 -23.98 16.10 28.09
N SER A 551 -24.07 17.15 28.91
CA SER A 551 -25.29 17.96 29.06
C SER A 551 -25.53 18.94 27.90
N VAL A 552 -24.55 19.12 27.01
CA VAL A 552 -24.64 19.99 25.81
C VAL A 552 -25.52 19.38 24.71
N MET A 553 -25.99 18.15 24.88
CA MET A 553 -26.76 17.39 23.88
C MET A 553 -28.28 17.67 23.93
N HIS A 554 -28.70 18.95 24.05
CA HIS A 554 -30.12 19.30 23.98
C HIS A 554 -30.52 19.64 22.54
N TYR A 555 -31.13 18.66 21.87
CA TYR A 555 -31.50 18.75 20.46
C TYR A 555 -32.91 19.30 20.27
N GLY A 556 -33.12 20.07 19.21
CA GLY A 556 -34.45 20.28 18.68
C GLY A 556 -35.03 18.96 18.15
N THR A 557 -36.35 18.84 18.07
CA THR A 557 -37.03 17.71 17.43
C THR A 557 -37.57 18.17 16.07
N PRO A 558 -36.75 18.33 15.01
CA PRO A 558 -37.23 18.76 13.70
C PRO A 558 -38.20 17.75 13.08
N LEU A 559 -39.14 18.20 12.24
CA LEU A 559 -39.98 17.27 11.48
C LEU A 559 -39.13 16.63 10.37
N VAL A 560 -39.17 15.30 10.28
CA VAL A 560 -38.53 14.53 9.20
C VAL A 560 -39.59 13.94 8.30
N SER A 561 -39.48 14.18 6.99
CA SER A 561 -40.38 13.65 5.96
C SER A 561 -39.77 12.43 5.30
N VAL A 562 -40.29 11.24 5.63
CA VAL A 562 -39.84 9.98 5.05
C VAL A 562 -40.49 9.78 3.69
N CYS A 563 -39.69 9.88 2.63
CA CYS A 563 -40.08 9.81 1.24
C CYS A 563 -39.79 8.41 0.69
N VAL A 564 -40.85 7.61 0.54
CA VAL A 564 -40.77 6.23 0.02
C VAL A 564 -41.31 6.20 -1.41
N VAL A 565 -40.54 5.65 -2.34
CA VAL A 565 -40.97 5.47 -3.74
C VAL A 565 -41.18 3.99 -4.01
N THR A 566 -42.28 3.65 -4.69
CA THR A 566 -42.61 2.27 -5.03
C THR A 566 -43.05 2.10 -6.47
N TYR A 567 -42.82 0.91 -7.03
CA TYR A 567 -43.36 0.48 -8.31
C TYR A 567 -43.46 -1.05 -8.34
N ASN A 568 -44.69 -1.58 -8.42
CA ASN A 568 -44.99 -3.01 -8.53
C ASN A 568 -44.35 -3.89 -7.43
N ASN A 569 -44.24 -3.40 -6.18
CA ASN A 569 -43.55 -4.10 -5.09
C ASN A 569 -44.31 -4.09 -3.74
N PRO A 570 -45.60 -4.49 -3.69
CA PRO A 570 -46.45 -4.31 -2.51
C PRO A 570 -45.98 -5.06 -1.25
N ALA A 571 -45.45 -6.27 -1.42
CA ALA A 571 -45.03 -7.10 -0.28
C ALA A 571 -43.85 -6.48 0.48
N LEU A 572 -42.88 -5.93 -0.24
CA LEU A 572 -41.70 -5.31 0.37
C LEU A 572 -42.02 -3.91 0.88
N LEU A 573 -42.84 -3.13 0.16
CA LEU A 573 -43.32 -1.83 0.64
C LEU A 573 -43.95 -1.94 2.03
N LYS A 574 -44.77 -2.99 2.26
CA LYS A 574 -45.37 -3.24 3.57
C LYS A 574 -44.31 -3.42 4.67
N GLN A 575 -43.23 -4.15 4.39
CA GLN A 575 -42.14 -4.38 5.34
C GLN A 575 -41.34 -3.09 5.61
N THR A 576 -41.07 -2.31 4.56
CA THR A 576 -40.39 -1.01 4.69
C THR A 576 -41.20 -0.06 5.56
N LEU A 577 -42.51 0.08 5.30
CA LEU A 577 -43.40 0.91 6.10
C LEU A 577 -43.53 0.42 7.54
N GLU A 578 -43.57 -0.90 7.75
CA GLU A 578 -43.52 -1.48 9.09
C GLU A 578 -42.23 -1.10 9.82
N SER A 579 -41.06 -1.16 9.18
CA SER A 579 -39.79 -0.75 9.80
C SER A 579 -39.72 0.75 10.13
N ILE A 580 -40.37 1.59 9.32
CA ILE A 580 -40.51 3.04 9.57
C ILE A 580 -41.45 3.30 10.76
N GLU A 581 -42.55 2.55 10.88
CA GLU A 581 -43.46 2.66 12.03
C GLU A 581 -42.81 2.24 13.36
N HIS A 582 -41.71 1.48 13.32
CA HIS A 582 -40.95 1.05 14.49
C HIS A 582 -39.77 1.97 14.86
N GLN A 583 -39.57 3.08 14.15
CA GLN A 583 -38.55 4.07 14.50
C GLN A 583 -38.78 4.66 15.89
N ASP A 584 -37.70 4.93 16.63
CA ASP A 584 -37.77 5.59 17.95
C ASP A 584 -37.88 7.13 17.89
N TYR A 585 -37.88 7.68 16.67
CA TYR A 585 -38.09 9.10 16.41
C TYR A 585 -39.58 9.43 16.21
N ALA A 586 -40.15 10.28 17.06
CA ALA A 586 -41.60 10.52 17.06
C ALA A 586 -42.10 11.50 16.00
N ARG A 587 -41.28 12.51 15.60
CA ARG A 587 -41.75 13.63 14.77
C ARG A 587 -41.56 13.35 13.28
N LEU A 588 -42.33 12.38 12.77
CA LEU A 588 -42.27 11.88 11.39
C LEU A 588 -43.55 12.14 10.61
N GLU A 589 -43.39 12.47 9.33
CA GLU A 589 -44.44 12.27 8.32
C GLU A 589 -43.94 11.27 7.25
N VAL A 590 -44.83 10.43 6.72
CA VAL A 590 -44.50 9.48 5.65
C VAL A 590 -45.23 9.88 4.38
N ILE A 591 -44.50 9.88 3.27
CA ILE A 591 -45.01 10.19 1.94
C ILE A 591 -44.62 9.04 1.03
N VAL A 592 -45.63 8.29 0.58
CA VAL A 592 -45.46 7.22 -0.39
C VAL A 592 -45.83 7.74 -1.78
N VAL A 593 -44.90 7.68 -2.72
CA VAL A 593 -45.16 7.98 -4.13
C VAL A 593 -45.05 6.70 -4.94
N ASP A 594 -46.17 6.27 -5.50
CA ASP A 594 -46.22 5.16 -6.45
C ASP A 594 -45.98 5.69 -7.87
N ASP A 595 -44.94 5.16 -8.52
CA ASP A 595 -44.53 5.54 -9.88
C ASP A 595 -45.29 4.76 -10.96
N GLY A 596 -46.62 4.66 -10.78
CA GLY A 596 -47.54 4.08 -11.74
C GLY A 596 -47.62 2.56 -11.71
N SER A 597 -47.77 1.95 -10.52
CA SER A 597 -47.94 0.50 -10.40
C SER A 597 -49.11 -0.03 -11.22
N THR A 598 -48.90 -1.19 -11.84
CA THR A 598 -49.87 -1.89 -12.68
C THR A 598 -50.39 -3.18 -12.04
N LEU A 599 -49.75 -3.67 -10.97
CA LEU A 599 -50.20 -4.84 -10.23
C LEU A 599 -51.46 -4.53 -9.41
N GLU A 600 -52.44 -5.41 -9.45
CA GLU A 600 -53.69 -5.26 -8.69
C GLU A 600 -53.42 -5.23 -7.18
N GLU A 601 -52.54 -6.11 -6.70
CA GLU A 601 -52.16 -6.17 -5.28
C GLU A 601 -51.47 -4.88 -4.81
N ALA A 602 -50.77 -4.17 -5.70
CA ALA A 602 -50.18 -2.87 -5.40
C ALA A 602 -51.25 -1.79 -5.27
N ASN A 603 -52.21 -1.75 -6.20
CA ASN A 603 -53.31 -0.78 -6.16
C ASN A 603 -54.19 -0.95 -4.91
N VAL A 604 -54.50 -2.20 -4.53
CA VAL A 604 -55.22 -2.52 -3.30
C VAL A 604 -54.46 -2.01 -2.07
N LEU A 605 -53.16 -2.31 -1.97
CA LEU A 605 -52.34 -1.84 -0.85
C LEU A 605 -52.30 -0.31 -0.77
N LEU A 606 -52.17 0.40 -1.90
CA LEU A 606 -52.12 1.87 -1.91
C LEU A 606 -53.42 2.49 -1.38
N GLU A 607 -54.58 1.91 -1.68
CA GLU A 607 -55.86 2.36 -1.15
C GLU A 607 -55.98 2.11 0.37
N ASP A 608 -55.55 0.93 0.83
CA ASP A 608 -55.48 0.61 2.27
C ASP A 608 -54.55 1.58 3.01
N LEU A 609 -53.41 1.94 2.40
CA LEU A 609 -52.46 2.88 2.96
C LEU A 609 -53.05 4.29 3.04
N ARG A 610 -53.80 4.77 2.05
CA ARG A 610 -54.49 6.09 2.11
C ARG A 610 -55.41 6.18 3.33
N ALA A 611 -56.23 5.15 3.54
CA ALA A 611 -57.14 5.09 4.68
C ALA A 611 -56.37 5.04 6.01
N LYS A 612 -55.30 4.24 6.08
CA LYS A 612 -54.43 4.12 7.28
C LYS A 612 -53.68 5.42 7.59
N PHE A 613 -53.27 6.17 6.56
CA PHE A 613 -52.36 7.31 6.68
C PHE A 613 -53.09 8.64 6.91
N ALA A 614 -54.33 8.77 6.44
CA ALA A 614 -55.12 10.00 6.59
C ALA A 614 -55.22 10.51 8.05
N PRO A 615 -55.46 9.68 9.09
CA PRO A 615 -55.49 10.15 10.48
C PRO A 615 -54.13 10.64 11.01
N LYS A 616 -53.02 10.21 10.40
CA LYS A 616 -51.65 10.61 10.77
C LYS A 616 -51.17 11.85 10.01
N GLY A 617 -51.94 12.33 9.03
CA GLY A 617 -51.50 13.36 8.09
C GLY A 617 -50.41 12.88 7.11
N TRP A 618 -50.23 11.56 6.99
CA TRP A 618 -49.30 10.95 6.02
C TRP A 618 -49.97 10.87 4.64
N GLN A 619 -49.17 10.82 3.58
CA GLN A 619 -49.66 10.98 2.22
C GLN A 619 -49.31 9.78 1.34
N VAL A 620 -50.22 9.43 0.43
CA VAL A 620 -49.99 8.44 -0.64
C VAL A 620 -50.40 9.08 -1.96
N MET A 621 -49.46 9.21 -2.89
CA MET A 621 -49.68 9.79 -4.21
C MET A 621 -49.35 8.77 -5.29
N GLN A 622 -50.16 8.75 -6.35
CA GLN A 622 -49.86 8.02 -7.58
C GLN A 622 -49.50 9.00 -8.68
N GLN A 623 -48.51 8.66 -9.50
CA GLN A 623 -48.14 9.40 -10.70
C GLN A 623 -48.03 8.46 -11.92
N VAL A 624 -47.94 9.05 -13.11
CA VAL A 624 -47.54 8.31 -14.31
C VAL A 624 -46.08 7.91 -14.16
N ASN A 625 -45.72 6.68 -14.56
CA ASN A 625 -44.36 6.17 -14.47
C ASN A 625 -43.36 7.12 -15.18
N ARG A 626 -42.49 7.74 -14.39
CA ARG A 626 -41.48 8.70 -14.83
C ARG A 626 -40.09 8.39 -14.25
N GLY A 627 -39.95 7.24 -13.60
CA GLY A 627 -38.72 6.79 -12.98
C GLY A 627 -38.56 7.29 -11.54
N PRO A 628 -37.65 6.64 -10.79
CA PRO A 628 -37.51 6.85 -9.36
C PRO A 628 -37.08 8.27 -8.99
N GLY A 629 -36.20 8.91 -9.77
CA GLY A 629 -35.79 10.31 -9.56
C GLY A 629 -36.97 11.28 -9.61
N ALA A 630 -37.87 11.15 -10.60
CA ALA A 630 -39.06 11.98 -10.71
C ALA A 630 -40.03 11.77 -9.54
N ALA A 631 -40.25 10.52 -9.14
CA ALA A 631 -41.09 10.17 -8.00
C ALA A 631 -40.53 10.68 -6.65
N ARG A 632 -39.20 10.61 -6.44
CA ARG A 632 -38.55 11.18 -5.24
C ARG A 632 -38.66 12.70 -5.20
N ASN A 633 -38.49 13.37 -6.34
CA ASN A 633 -38.71 14.81 -6.44
C ASN A 633 -40.18 15.18 -6.14
N GLN A 634 -41.14 14.35 -6.53
CA GLN A 634 -42.54 14.57 -6.20
C GLN A 634 -42.81 14.39 -4.69
N ALA A 635 -42.22 13.37 -4.06
CA ALA A 635 -42.29 13.19 -2.61
C ALA A 635 -41.70 14.39 -1.85
N ALA A 636 -40.53 14.88 -2.27
CA ALA A 636 -39.87 16.05 -1.70
C ALA A 636 -40.70 17.34 -1.81
N LYS A 637 -41.48 17.50 -2.88
CA LYS A 637 -42.42 18.64 -3.05
C LYS A 637 -43.59 18.60 -2.07
N LEU A 638 -44.09 17.40 -1.76
CA LEU A 638 -45.19 17.21 -0.82
C LEU A 638 -44.74 17.29 0.65
N ALA A 639 -43.44 17.11 0.91
CA ALA A 639 -42.85 17.14 2.23
C ALA A 639 -42.91 18.51 2.91
N SER A 640 -43.23 18.52 4.19
CA SER A 640 -43.28 19.69 5.07
C SER A 640 -42.15 19.71 6.12
N GLY A 641 -41.37 18.63 6.22
CA GLY A 641 -40.26 18.49 7.15
C GLY A 641 -39.06 19.37 6.83
N GLU A 642 -38.27 19.65 7.86
CA GLU A 642 -36.98 20.33 7.72
C GLU A 642 -35.96 19.42 7.00
N PHE A 643 -36.07 18.12 7.25
CA PHE A 643 -35.28 17.09 6.61
C PHE A 643 -36.16 16.17 5.77
N LEU A 644 -35.65 15.83 4.60
CA LEU A 644 -36.17 14.80 3.72
C LEU A 644 -35.35 13.53 3.97
N PHE A 645 -36.01 12.42 4.29
CA PHE A 645 -35.37 11.12 4.45
C PHE A 645 -35.85 10.20 3.34
N PHE A 646 -34.99 9.88 2.38
CA PHE A 646 -35.36 9.01 1.26
C PHE A 646 -35.11 7.56 1.62
N MET A 647 -35.97 6.64 1.16
CA MET A 647 -35.79 5.21 1.41
C MET A 647 -36.45 4.40 0.29
N ASP A 648 -35.78 3.37 -0.21
CA ASP A 648 -36.40 2.45 -1.18
C ASP A 648 -37.35 1.46 -0.51
N ASP A 649 -38.35 1.02 -1.27
CA ASP A 649 -39.44 0.14 -0.82
C ASP A 649 -39.05 -1.32 -0.53
N ASP A 650 -37.76 -1.64 -0.55
CA ASP A 650 -37.20 -2.95 -0.22
C ASP A 650 -36.13 -2.94 0.88
N ASN A 651 -35.77 -1.74 1.37
CA ASN A 651 -34.91 -1.56 2.53
C ASN A 651 -35.68 -1.78 3.83
N TYR A 652 -34.97 -2.18 4.88
CA TYR A 652 -35.54 -2.35 6.22
C TYR A 652 -34.75 -1.52 7.24
N ALA A 653 -35.41 -0.48 7.78
CA ALA A 653 -34.79 0.47 8.70
C ALA A 653 -34.50 -0.18 10.05
N LYS A 654 -33.34 0.11 10.66
CA LYS A 654 -33.11 -0.25 12.07
C LYS A 654 -33.75 0.80 12.98
N ARG A 655 -34.15 0.38 14.17
CA ARG A 655 -35.01 1.15 15.09
C ARG A 655 -34.51 2.57 15.37
N GLU A 656 -33.20 2.73 15.48
CA GLU A 656 -32.52 3.96 15.86
C GLU A 656 -32.07 4.84 14.67
N GLU A 657 -32.38 4.44 13.43
CA GLU A 657 -31.87 5.08 12.22
C GLU A 657 -32.16 6.59 12.21
N ILE A 658 -33.43 6.99 12.18
CA ILE A 658 -33.78 8.41 12.02
C ILE A 658 -33.29 9.25 13.20
N THR A 659 -33.42 8.75 14.44
CA THR A 659 -32.91 9.47 15.62
C THR A 659 -31.40 9.70 15.53
N THR A 660 -30.64 8.70 15.07
CA THR A 660 -29.18 8.83 14.91
C THR A 660 -28.84 9.86 13.85
N PHE A 661 -29.54 9.85 12.70
CA PHE A 661 -29.36 10.84 11.63
C PHE A 661 -29.65 12.27 12.12
N VAL A 662 -30.75 12.48 12.85
CA VAL A 662 -31.12 13.80 13.40
C VAL A 662 -30.08 14.30 14.40
N ASN A 663 -29.60 13.44 15.31
CA ASN A 663 -28.58 13.80 16.29
C ASN A 663 -27.27 14.21 15.61
N VAL A 664 -26.82 13.44 14.61
CA VAL A 664 -25.59 13.77 13.86
C VAL A 664 -25.75 15.05 13.04
N ALA A 665 -26.91 15.26 12.41
CA ALA A 665 -27.19 16.50 11.67
C ALA A 665 -27.12 17.73 12.59
N ALA A 666 -27.68 17.63 13.79
CA ALA A 666 -27.61 18.70 14.78
C ALA A 666 -26.19 18.92 15.32
N PHE A 667 -25.44 17.84 15.58
CA PHE A 667 -24.08 17.92 16.11
C PHE A 667 -23.09 18.49 15.09
N THR A 668 -23.25 18.12 13.82
CA THR A 668 -22.29 18.48 12.76
C THR A 668 -22.73 19.66 11.91
N GLY A 669 -24.02 20.02 11.92
CA GLY A 669 -24.58 20.96 10.95
C GLY A 669 -24.55 20.43 9.52
N ALA A 670 -24.63 19.11 9.32
CA ALA A 670 -24.63 18.52 7.98
C ALA A 670 -25.90 18.87 7.19
N ASP A 671 -25.74 18.96 5.87
CA ASP A 671 -26.81 19.20 4.91
C ASP A 671 -27.28 17.90 4.25
N VAL A 672 -26.34 16.98 4.04
CA VAL A 672 -26.58 15.66 3.46
C VAL A 672 -25.97 14.63 4.41
N LEU A 673 -26.74 13.61 4.75
CA LEU A 673 -26.29 12.53 5.61
C LEU A 673 -26.57 11.19 4.93
N THR A 674 -25.61 10.29 5.03
CA THR A 674 -25.70 8.90 4.55
C THR A 674 -25.15 7.97 5.62
N CYS A 675 -25.31 6.66 5.48
CA CYS A 675 -24.78 5.72 6.46
C CYS A 675 -24.24 4.44 5.81
N VAL A 676 -23.56 3.64 6.62
CA VAL A 676 -23.20 2.26 6.30
C VAL A 676 -24.48 1.42 6.22
N ASN A 677 -24.48 0.36 5.40
CA ASN A 677 -25.60 -0.58 5.33
C ASN A 677 -25.17 -2.04 5.50
N ASP A 678 -26.06 -2.85 6.05
CA ASP A 678 -25.87 -4.28 6.23
C ASP A 678 -26.65 -5.06 5.16
N TYR A 679 -26.00 -6.01 4.50
CA TYR A 679 -26.63 -6.81 3.45
C TYR A 679 -27.36 -8.03 4.02
N PHE A 680 -28.46 -8.38 3.37
CA PHE A 680 -29.17 -9.64 3.57
C PHE A 680 -29.85 -10.14 2.28
N PHE A 681 -30.30 -11.40 2.31
CA PHE A 681 -30.98 -12.07 1.21
C PHE A 681 -32.38 -12.55 1.64
N GLY A 682 -33.22 -12.82 0.66
CA GLY A 682 -34.58 -13.34 0.86
C GLY A 682 -35.65 -12.25 0.73
N ASN A 683 -36.91 -12.66 0.85
CA ASN A 683 -38.08 -11.77 0.74
C ASN A 683 -38.71 -11.46 2.11
N ASP A 684 -38.31 -12.17 3.16
CA ASP A 684 -38.79 -11.94 4.51
C ASP A 684 -38.01 -10.79 5.19
N PRO A 685 -38.55 -10.16 6.25
CA PRO A 685 -37.79 -9.23 7.08
C PRO A 685 -36.55 -9.89 7.69
N PRO A 686 -35.45 -9.14 7.90
CA PRO A 686 -34.25 -9.67 8.54
C PRO A 686 -34.56 -10.09 9.99
N PRO A 687 -34.23 -11.32 10.41
CA PRO A 687 -34.44 -11.77 11.79
C PRO A 687 -33.67 -10.93 12.80
N TYR A 688 -34.20 -10.82 14.02
CA TYR A 688 -33.48 -10.19 15.13
C TYR A 688 -32.16 -10.94 15.41
N GLY A 689 -31.06 -10.19 15.51
CA GLY A 689 -29.72 -10.76 15.74
C GLY A 689 -29.09 -11.44 14.53
N LEU A 690 -29.64 -11.28 13.32
CA LEU A 690 -29.02 -11.76 12.09
C LEU A 690 -27.59 -11.19 11.95
N THR A 691 -26.63 -12.05 11.63
CA THR A 691 -25.31 -11.60 11.17
C THR A 691 -25.41 -11.24 9.68
N PRO A 692 -25.02 -10.02 9.28
CA PRO A 692 -25.17 -9.59 7.89
C PRO A 692 -24.27 -10.40 6.97
N THR A 693 -24.73 -10.63 5.73
CA THR A 693 -23.97 -11.39 4.74
C THR A 693 -22.84 -10.58 4.12
N GLY A 694 -22.96 -9.26 4.17
CA GLY A 694 -21.94 -8.30 3.75
C GLY A 694 -22.29 -6.89 4.22
N ARG A 695 -21.44 -5.93 3.87
CA ARG A 695 -21.59 -4.54 4.29
C ARG A 695 -21.01 -3.62 3.24
N TRP A 696 -21.72 -2.54 2.95
CA TRP A 696 -21.21 -1.43 2.14
C TRP A 696 -20.93 -0.21 3.00
N VAL A 697 -19.80 0.44 2.74
CA VAL A 697 -19.24 1.47 3.62
C VAL A 697 -18.82 2.71 2.82
N PRO A 698 -19.67 3.76 2.76
CA PRO A 698 -19.28 5.03 2.17
C PRO A 698 -18.24 5.77 3.04
N ILE A 699 -17.50 6.71 2.44
CA ILE A 699 -16.42 7.46 3.10
C ILE A 699 -16.67 8.98 3.14
N GLY A 700 -17.92 9.39 2.90
CA GLY A 700 -18.32 10.79 2.97
C GLY A 700 -18.04 11.56 1.68
N ASP A 701 -17.59 12.80 1.83
CA ASP A 701 -17.52 13.80 0.76
C ASP A 701 -16.28 13.69 -0.14
N ALA A 702 -15.74 12.49 -0.35
CA ALA A 702 -14.50 12.24 -1.10
C ALA A 702 -14.63 12.62 -2.59
N LYS A 703 -14.50 13.92 -2.92
CA LYS A 703 -14.77 14.49 -4.26
C LYS A 703 -13.99 13.81 -5.37
N THR A 704 -12.70 13.56 -5.16
CA THR A 704 -11.85 12.94 -6.18
C THR A 704 -12.16 11.47 -6.39
N VAL A 705 -12.46 10.75 -5.30
CA VAL A 705 -12.86 9.33 -5.35
C VAL A 705 -14.25 9.19 -5.99
N GLY A 706 -15.18 10.07 -5.60
CA GLY A 706 -16.55 10.15 -6.08
C GLY A 706 -16.68 10.37 -7.58
N MET A 707 -15.62 10.79 -8.27
CA MET A 707 -15.58 10.84 -9.73
C MET A 707 -15.49 9.44 -10.34
N PHE A 708 -14.80 8.50 -9.70
CA PHE A 708 -14.49 7.17 -10.23
C PHE A 708 -15.34 6.04 -9.62
N GLN A 709 -15.86 6.25 -8.42
CA GLN A 709 -16.64 5.26 -7.66
C GLN A 709 -17.60 5.95 -6.69
N ASN A 710 -18.81 5.42 -6.54
CA ASN A 710 -19.73 5.92 -5.52
C ASN A 710 -19.18 5.58 -4.15
N MET A 711 -18.81 6.61 -3.39
CA MET A 711 -18.44 6.50 -1.97
C MET A 711 -19.20 7.51 -1.09
N TYR A 712 -20.22 8.17 -1.65
CA TYR A 712 -21.03 9.16 -0.93
C TYR A 712 -22.09 8.50 -0.07
N GLY A 713 -22.72 7.46 -0.62
CA GLY A 713 -23.83 6.79 0.03
C GLY A 713 -24.84 6.26 -0.98
N ASP A 714 -25.86 5.64 -0.42
CA ASP A 714 -27.03 5.13 -1.11
C ASP A 714 -28.15 6.16 -1.02
N THR A 715 -29.20 5.97 -1.82
CA THR A 715 -30.44 6.74 -1.74
C THR A 715 -31.01 6.80 -0.31
N ASN A 716 -30.82 5.77 0.52
CA ASN A 716 -31.21 5.83 1.94
C ASN A 716 -30.38 6.89 2.70
N ALA A 717 -30.87 8.13 2.66
CA ALA A 717 -30.15 9.34 3.03
C ALA A 717 -31.10 10.41 3.57
N MET A 718 -30.58 11.21 4.50
CA MET A 718 -31.28 12.37 5.05
C MET A 718 -30.68 13.66 4.49
N ILE A 719 -31.51 14.51 3.90
CA ILE A 719 -31.08 15.76 3.27
C ILE A 719 -31.91 16.91 3.83
N ARG A 720 -31.25 18.00 4.23
CA ARG A 720 -31.93 19.24 4.60
C ARG A 720 -32.73 19.74 3.39
N LYS A 721 -34.03 19.98 3.57
CA LYS A 721 -34.92 20.34 2.46
C LYS A 721 -34.41 21.52 1.65
N THR A 722 -33.89 22.57 2.32
CA THR A 722 -33.32 23.75 1.65
C THR A 722 -32.12 23.40 0.78
N ALA A 723 -31.24 22.50 1.23
CA ALA A 723 -30.10 22.06 0.44
C ALA A 723 -30.55 21.23 -0.77
N PHE A 724 -31.55 20.35 -0.59
CA PHE A 724 -32.14 19.58 -1.69
C PHE A 724 -32.73 20.50 -2.78
N ASP A 725 -33.49 21.51 -2.36
CA ASP A 725 -34.12 22.48 -3.25
C ASP A 725 -33.07 23.34 -4.00
N GLU A 726 -32.00 23.77 -3.33
CA GLU A 726 -30.90 24.55 -3.94
C GLU A 726 -30.06 23.73 -4.93
N VAL A 727 -29.81 22.44 -4.63
CA VAL A 727 -29.09 21.54 -5.54
C VAL A 727 -29.93 21.19 -6.79
N GLY A 728 -31.25 21.33 -6.70
CA GLY A 728 -32.18 21.06 -7.79
C GLY A 728 -32.76 19.63 -7.81
N GLY A 729 -32.64 18.91 -6.70
CA GLY A 729 -33.19 17.56 -6.53
C GLY A 729 -32.54 16.47 -7.41
N PHE A 730 -33.20 15.31 -7.48
CA PHE A 730 -32.73 14.18 -8.28
C PHE A 730 -32.83 14.48 -9.79
N PRO A 731 -31.90 13.98 -10.62
CA PRO A 731 -32.09 13.97 -12.07
C PRO A 731 -33.33 13.13 -12.45
N ASP A 732 -34.12 13.60 -13.42
CA ASP A 732 -35.37 12.96 -13.85
C ASP A 732 -35.33 12.41 -15.30
N ASP A 733 -34.14 12.28 -15.89
CA ASP A 733 -33.98 11.61 -17.18
C ASP A 733 -34.22 10.09 -17.06
N TYR A 734 -35.25 9.62 -17.77
CA TYR A 734 -35.73 8.24 -17.70
C TYR A 734 -34.74 7.25 -18.35
N GLY A 735 -34.62 6.05 -17.78
CA GLY A 735 -33.87 4.93 -18.37
C GLY A 735 -32.40 4.76 -17.90
N TYR A 736 -31.92 5.64 -17.03
CA TYR A 736 -30.62 5.53 -16.37
C TYR A 736 -30.79 5.40 -14.85
N ALA A 737 -29.87 4.68 -14.20
CA ALA A 737 -29.77 4.55 -12.74
C ALA A 737 -28.74 5.54 -12.15
N LEU A 738 -28.47 5.46 -10.85
CA LEU A 738 -27.45 6.24 -10.13
C LEU A 738 -27.79 7.74 -9.98
N GLU A 739 -29.08 8.05 -9.89
CA GLU A 739 -29.60 9.40 -9.64
C GLU A 739 -29.14 9.98 -8.29
N ASP A 740 -28.93 9.12 -7.29
CA ASP A 740 -28.39 9.45 -5.97
C ASP A 740 -26.92 9.87 -6.03
N TRP A 741 -26.09 9.15 -6.77
CA TRP A 741 -24.69 9.50 -6.95
C TRP A 741 -24.53 10.85 -7.66
N GLU A 742 -25.36 11.16 -8.67
CA GLU A 742 -25.34 12.50 -9.29
C GLU A 742 -25.76 13.58 -8.29
N LEU A 743 -26.85 13.36 -7.54
CA LEU A 743 -27.32 14.30 -6.52
C LEU A 743 -26.22 14.58 -5.49
N PHE A 744 -25.61 13.55 -4.92
CA PHE A 744 -24.55 13.72 -3.91
C PHE A 744 -23.30 14.39 -4.49
N SER A 745 -22.92 14.06 -5.72
CA SER A 745 -21.80 14.72 -6.41
C SER A 745 -22.09 16.21 -6.60
N LYS A 746 -23.29 16.59 -7.02
CA LYS A 746 -23.70 18.01 -7.12
C LYS A 746 -23.66 18.69 -5.76
N SER A 747 -24.17 18.04 -4.71
CA SER A 747 -24.17 18.59 -3.35
C SER A 747 -22.75 18.91 -2.87
N VAL A 748 -21.82 17.95 -2.93
CA VAL A 748 -20.45 18.17 -2.42
C VAL A 748 -19.64 19.15 -3.28
N LEU A 749 -19.90 19.20 -4.59
CA LEU A 749 -19.25 20.15 -5.50
C LEU A 749 -19.81 21.57 -5.35
N SER A 750 -21.08 21.70 -4.95
CA SER A 750 -21.71 22.98 -4.61
C SER A 750 -21.37 23.48 -3.20
N GLY A 751 -20.62 22.70 -2.42
CA GLY A 751 -20.12 23.08 -1.10
C GLY A 751 -21.01 22.65 0.07
N PHE A 752 -22.09 21.90 -0.17
CA PHE A 752 -22.91 21.35 0.90
C PHE A 752 -22.14 20.30 1.70
N LYS A 753 -22.40 20.26 3.02
CA LYS A 753 -21.69 19.37 3.93
C LYS A 753 -22.34 17.98 3.93
N LEU A 754 -21.68 17.03 3.27
CA LEU A 754 -22.06 15.61 3.31
C LEU A 754 -21.31 14.87 4.42
N VAL A 755 -22.05 14.20 5.31
CA VAL A 755 -21.51 13.40 6.41
C VAL A 755 -22.00 11.95 6.30
N THR A 756 -21.07 11.00 6.29
CA THR A 756 -21.41 9.58 6.39
C THR A 756 -21.30 9.09 7.82
N LEU A 757 -22.39 8.51 8.33
CA LEU A 757 -22.44 7.84 9.62
C LEU A 757 -21.76 6.47 9.51
N PRO A 758 -20.82 6.14 10.41
CA PRO A 758 -20.09 4.87 10.38
C PRO A 758 -20.93 3.68 10.86
N LEU A 759 -22.16 3.93 11.32
CA LEU A 759 -23.03 2.89 11.88
C LEU A 759 -23.86 2.25 10.75
N PRO A 760 -23.97 0.92 10.71
CA PRO A 760 -24.89 0.26 9.79
C PRO A 760 -26.32 0.46 10.28
N LEU A 761 -27.06 1.43 9.72
CA LEU A 761 -28.36 1.86 10.26
C LEU A 761 -29.58 1.26 9.54
N TYR A 762 -29.39 0.54 8.45
CA TYR A 762 -30.45 -0.20 7.77
C TYR A 762 -29.94 -1.49 7.13
N TRP A 763 -30.90 -2.31 6.73
CA TRP A 763 -30.67 -3.54 5.99
C TRP A 763 -30.97 -3.33 4.51
N TYR A 764 -29.96 -3.54 3.67
CA TYR A 764 -30.06 -3.48 2.21
C TYR A 764 -30.28 -4.88 1.63
N ARG A 765 -31.35 -5.04 0.85
CA ARG A 765 -31.78 -6.34 0.32
C ARG A 765 -31.12 -6.62 -1.03
N LEU A 766 -30.28 -7.66 -1.09
CA LEU A 766 -29.63 -8.03 -2.34
C LEU A 766 -30.58 -8.83 -3.25
N ARG A 767 -30.93 -8.26 -4.40
CA ARG A 767 -31.79 -8.88 -5.44
C ARG A 767 -31.03 -9.08 -6.76
N VAL A 768 -31.26 -10.22 -7.43
CA VAL A 768 -30.67 -10.50 -8.75
C VAL A 768 -31.17 -9.50 -9.81
N THR A 769 -32.39 -8.99 -9.64
CA THR A 769 -33.08 -8.05 -10.53
C THR A 769 -32.88 -6.57 -10.14
N SER A 770 -31.82 -6.24 -9.39
CA SER A 770 -31.56 -4.86 -8.95
C SER A 770 -31.48 -3.87 -10.12
N HIS A 771 -32.09 -2.69 -9.96
CA HIS A 771 -32.30 -1.69 -11.02
C HIS A 771 -31.01 -1.20 -11.68
N SER A 772 -29.92 -1.05 -10.92
CA SER A 772 -28.60 -0.65 -11.44
C SER A 772 -27.97 -1.70 -12.38
N ARG A 773 -28.44 -2.96 -12.33
CA ARG A 773 -27.96 -4.07 -13.18
C ARG A 773 -28.74 -4.22 -14.48
N THR A 774 -29.85 -3.49 -14.64
CA THR A 774 -30.76 -3.61 -15.79
C THR A 774 -30.78 -2.38 -16.70
N THR A 775 -30.04 -1.32 -16.34
CA THR A 775 -29.95 -0.05 -17.09
C THR A 775 -28.66 0.07 -17.92
N ALA A 776 -28.61 1.06 -18.82
CA ALA A 776 -27.49 1.24 -19.74
C ALA A 776 -26.21 1.70 -19.02
N LYS A 777 -25.23 0.80 -18.88
CA LYS A 777 -23.96 1.05 -18.17
C LYS A 777 -23.26 2.36 -18.56
N HIS A 778 -23.09 2.62 -19.86
CA HIS A 778 -22.43 3.84 -20.33
C HIS A 778 -23.24 5.12 -20.02
N GLY A 779 -24.56 5.04 -20.07
CA GLY A 779 -25.43 6.17 -19.70
C GLY A 779 -25.34 6.50 -18.22
N ASN A 780 -25.32 5.48 -17.37
CA ASN A 780 -25.11 5.62 -15.93
C ASN A 780 -23.76 6.28 -15.62
N GLN A 781 -22.70 5.97 -16.38
CA GLN A 781 -21.39 6.60 -16.20
C GLN A 781 -21.36 8.06 -16.64
N VAL A 782 -22.00 8.41 -17.76
CA VAL A 782 -22.12 9.81 -18.19
C VAL A 782 -22.85 10.63 -17.14
N ARG A 783 -23.87 10.05 -16.50
CA ARG A 783 -24.63 10.68 -15.42
C ARG A 783 -23.72 11.06 -14.24
N THR A 784 -22.88 10.14 -13.78
CA THR A 784 -22.06 10.33 -12.57
C THR A 784 -20.91 11.32 -12.78
N ILE A 785 -20.41 11.47 -14.01
CA ILE A 785 -19.33 12.42 -14.32
C ILE A 785 -19.81 13.83 -14.69
N ARG A 786 -21.08 14.00 -15.07
CA ARG A 786 -21.64 15.28 -15.53
C ARG A 786 -21.42 16.42 -14.52
N PRO A 787 -21.66 16.25 -13.20
CA PRO A 787 -21.40 17.30 -12.21
C PRO A 787 -19.94 17.78 -12.19
N TYR A 788 -18.99 16.88 -12.48
CA TYR A 788 -17.57 17.21 -12.55
C TYR A 788 -17.23 17.99 -13.82
N LEU A 789 -17.81 17.60 -14.96
CA LEU A 789 -17.63 18.33 -16.21
C LEU A 789 -18.21 19.75 -16.12
N ASP A 790 -19.32 19.93 -15.40
CA ASP A 790 -19.94 21.24 -15.21
C ASP A 790 -19.11 22.18 -14.32
N THR A 791 -18.22 21.63 -13.48
CA THR A 791 -17.41 22.40 -12.51
C THR A 791 -15.99 22.69 -12.99
N ILE A 792 -15.46 21.90 -13.93
CA ILE A 792 -14.12 22.12 -14.50
C ILE A 792 -14.19 22.85 -15.85
N PRO A 793 -13.13 23.57 -16.24
CA PRO A 793 -13.09 24.21 -17.55
C PRO A 793 -13.21 23.22 -18.71
N THR A 794 -13.93 23.59 -19.77
CA THR A 794 -14.17 22.73 -20.95
C THR A 794 -12.88 22.20 -21.59
N SER A 795 -11.79 22.97 -21.54
CA SER A 795 -10.48 22.53 -22.03
C SER A 795 -9.90 21.32 -21.30
N LEU A 796 -10.40 21.00 -20.10
CA LEU A 796 -9.97 19.86 -19.28
C LEU A 796 -10.97 18.69 -19.30
N HIS A 797 -12.10 18.80 -20.01
CA HIS A 797 -13.10 17.72 -20.10
C HIS A 797 -12.50 16.41 -20.62
N GLN A 798 -11.65 16.50 -21.64
CA GLN A 798 -10.99 15.33 -22.23
C GLN A 798 -10.10 14.58 -21.23
N LEU A 799 -9.52 15.27 -20.25
CA LEU A 799 -8.69 14.65 -19.21
C LEU A 799 -9.54 13.75 -18.30
N VAL A 800 -10.72 14.23 -17.87
CA VAL A 800 -11.64 13.44 -17.02
C VAL A 800 -12.16 12.23 -17.79
N LEU A 801 -12.58 12.43 -19.05
CA LEU A 801 -13.05 11.32 -19.89
C LEU A 801 -11.94 10.29 -20.15
N PHE A 802 -10.71 10.74 -20.37
CA PHE A 802 -9.55 9.85 -20.53
C PHE A 802 -9.26 9.06 -19.25
N ALA A 803 -9.29 9.71 -18.08
CA ALA A 803 -9.06 9.05 -16.80
C ALA A 803 -10.12 7.98 -16.50
N GLN A 804 -11.40 8.24 -16.81
CA GLN A 804 -12.47 7.24 -16.72
C GLN A 804 -12.21 6.04 -17.64
N GLY A 805 -11.83 6.29 -18.89
CA GLY A 805 -11.50 5.23 -19.84
C GLY A 805 -10.31 4.38 -19.38
N MET A 806 -9.27 5.00 -18.80
CA MET A 806 -8.14 4.28 -18.22
C MET A 806 -8.58 3.40 -17.04
N LYS A 807 -9.41 3.94 -16.14
CA LYS A 807 -9.96 3.21 -14.98
C LYS A 807 -10.77 2.00 -15.43
N GLU A 808 -11.64 2.14 -16.44
CA GLU A 808 -12.38 1.01 -16.99
C GLU A 808 -11.49 -0.05 -17.63
N SER A 809 -10.47 0.37 -18.38
CA SER A 809 -9.51 -0.55 -18.99
C SER A 809 -8.75 -1.32 -17.91
N HIS A 810 -8.38 -0.64 -16.82
CA HIS A 810 -7.72 -1.24 -15.68
C HIS A 810 -8.62 -2.27 -14.98
N ASP A 811 -9.87 -1.91 -14.67
CA ASP A 811 -10.84 -2.81 -14.05
C ASP A 811 -11.09 -4.08 -14.90
N LYS A 812 -11.20 -3.93 -16.22
CA LYS A 812 -11.35 -5.05 -17.16
C LYS A 812 -10.13 -5.99 -17.13
N ASN A 813 -8.93 -5.43 -17.12
CA ASN A 813 -7.70 -6.22 -17.06
C ASN A 813 -7.56 -6.97 -15.73
N ASN A 814 -7.86 -6.31 -14.61
CA ASN A 814 -7.85 -6.96 -13.30
C ASN A 814 -8.86 -8.11 -13.21
N ALA A 815 -10.08 -7.92 -13.74
CA ALA A 815 -11.10 -8.97 -13.77
C ALA A 815 -10.65 -10.19 -14.59
N MET A 816 -9.92 -9.97 -15.70
CA MET A 816 -9.33 -11.06 -16.48
C MET A 816 -8.24 -11.80 -15.68
N LEU A 817 -7.31 -11.06 -15.05
CA LEU A 817 -6.23 -11.63 -14.24
C LEU A 817 -6.74 -12.45 -13.04
N GLU A 818 -7.78 -11.97 -12.34
CA GLU A 818 -8.38 -12.70 -11.22
C GLU A 818 -9.04 -14.02 -11.69
N LYS A 819 -9.68 -14.01 -12.87
CA LYS A 819 -10.24 -15.23 -13.47
C LYS A 819 -9.15 -16.25 -13.82
N GLU A 820 -8.02 -15.79 -14.33
CA GLU A 820 -6.84 -16.63 -14.60
C GLU A 820 -6.28 -17.21 -13.30
N LYS A 821 -6.03 -16.38 -12.28
CA LYS A 821 -5.52 -16.83 -10.97
C LYS A 821 -6.42 -17.89 -10.33
N TYR A 822 -7.74 -17.69 -10.35
CA TYR A 822 -8.69 -18.67 -9.81
C TYR A 822 -8.59 -20.01 -10.55
N THR A 823 -8.50 -19.97 -11.87
CA THR A 823 -8.32 -21.16 -12.71
C THR A 823 -7.01 -21.89 -12.36
N THR A 824 -5.91 -21.16 -12.19
CA THR A 824 -4.63 -21.72 -11.75
C THR A 824 -4.70 -22.33 -10.36
N LEU A 825 -5.37 -21.67 -9.41
CA LEU A 825 -5.49 -22.14 -8.02
C LEU A 825 -6.33 -23.43 -7.93
N GLU A 826 -7.42 -23.53 -8.69
CA GLU A 826 -8.22 -24.74 -8.80
C GLU A 826 -7.43 -25.90 -9.43
N LEU A 827 -6.68 -25.63 -10.51
CA LEU A 827 -5.75 -26.61 -11.09
C LEU A 827 -4.72 -27.10 -10.06
N GLN A 828 -4.13 -26.20 -9.27
CA GLN A 828 -3.18 -26.58 -8.21
C GLN A 828 -3.82 -27.44 -7.11
N LYS A 829 -5.06 -27.15 -6.70
CA LYS A 829 -5.79 -27.98 -5.73
C LYS A 829 -6.07 -29.37 -6.27
N VAL A 830 -6.54 -29.47 -7.52
CA VAL A 830 -6.81 -30.75 -8.18
C VAL A 830 -5.54 -31.58 -8.28
N VAL A 831 -4.42 -30.99 -8.73
CA VAL A 831 -3.10 -31.65 -8.79
C VAL A 831 -2.66 -32.12 -7.41
N LYS A 832 -2.86 -31.33 -6.35
CA LYS A 832 -2.48 -31.69 -4.98
C LYS A 832 -3.32 -32.86 -4.43
N VAL A 833 -4.63 -32.87 -4.68
CA VAL A 833 -5.51 -33.97 -4.27
C VAL A 833 -5.15 -35.24 -5.03
N MET A 834 -5.04 -35.18 -6.37
CA MET A 834 -4.62 -36.32 -7.19
C MET A 834 -3.27 -36.87 -6.75
N SER A 835 -2.30 -35.99 -6.50
CA SER A 835 -0.98 -36.35 -5.97
C SER A 835 -1.07 -37.07 -4.64
N SER A 836 -1.93 -36.62 -3.71
CA SER A 836 -2.06 -37.26 -2.39
C SER A 836 -2.69 -38.66 -2.48
N SER A 837 -3.70 -38.83 -3.35
CA SER A 837 -4.32 -40.13 -3.62
C SER A 837 -3.35 -41.09 -4.30
N LEU A 838 -2.58 -40.61 -5.29
CA LEU A 838 -1.54 -41.38 -5.98
C LEU A 838 -0.41 -41.79 -5.02
N GLN A 839 0.05 -40.90 -4.14
CA GLN A 839 1.03 -41.24 -3.10
C GLN A 839 0.51 -42.30 -2.14
N SER A 840 -0.78 -42.29 -1.78
CA SER A 840 -1.40 -43.35 -0.96
C SER A 840 -1.33 -44.71 -1.67
N LEU A 841 -1.75 -44.76 -2.94
CA LEU A 841 -1.71 -45.97 -3.75
C LEU A 841 -0.29 -46.52 -3.94
N CYS A 842 0.71 -45.65 -4.10
CA CYS A 842 2.13 -46.01 -4.14
C CYS A 842 2.67 -46.52 -2.80
N ARG A 843 2.22 -45.97 -1.66
CA ARG A 843 2.61 -46.43 -0.31
C ARG A 843 1.98 -47.78 0.04
N GLU A 844 0.73 -48.00 -0.40
CA GLU A 844 -0.02 -49.25 -0.22
C GLU A 844 0.46 -50.39 -1.12
N GLY A 845 1.43 -50.14 -2.02
CA GLY A 845 1.98 -51.15 -2.94
C GLY A 845 1.01 -51.58 -4.04
N ARG A 846 -0.10 -50.86 -4.22
CA ARG A 846 -1.10 -51.11 -5.26
C ARG A 846 -0.63 -50.68 -6.65
N ILE A 847 0.41 -49.86 -6.70
CA ILE A 847 1.11 -49.41 -7.92
C ILE A 847 2.61 -49.64 -7.70
N GLN A 848 3.31 -50.11 -8.72
CA GLN A 848 4.73 -50.43 -8.64
C GLN A 848 5.53 -49.14 -8.42
N LYS A 849 6.42 -49.12 -7.41
CA LYS A 849 7.16 -47.92 -7.00
C LYS A 849 8.23 -47.45 -7.97
N LYS A 850 8.72 -48.32 -8.86
CA LYS A 850 9.83 -48.01 -9.76
C LYS A 850 9.60 -48.60 -11.15
N GLY A 851 9.50 -47.74 -12.15
CA GLY A 851 9.41 -48.18 -13.55
C GLY A 851 10.78 -48.62 -14.06
N GLN A 852 10.85 -49.71 -14.82
CA GLN A 852 12.09 -50.07 -15.51
C GLN A 852 12.34 -49.05 -16.62
N ASN A 853 13.44 -48.30 -16.53
CA ASN A 853 13.85 -47.39 -17.59
C ASN A 853 14.28 -48.22 -18.82
N LEU A 854 13.63 -47.95 -19.95
CA LEU A 854 13.81 -48.70 -21.19
C LEU A 854 14.98 -48.15 -22.04
N LEU A 855 15.54 -47.00 -21.67
CA LEU A 855 16.77 -46.48 -22.28
C LEU A 855 17.99 -47.23 -21.76
N ARG A 856 18.93 -47.53 -22.66
CA ARG A 856 20.28 -47.98 -22.32
C ARG A 856 21.12 -46.76 -21.96
N ASN A 857 21.89 -46.91 -20.88
CA ASN A 857 22.75 -45.87 -20.31
C ASN A 857 22.07 -44.47 -20.19
N PRO A 858 20.95 -44.36 -19.44
CA PRO A 858 20.18 -43.11 -19.33
C PRO A 858 20.92 -41.96 -18.62
N GLN A 859 21.99 -42.28 -17.89
CA GLN A 859 22.81 -41.34 -17.13
C GLN A 859 24.17 -41.09 -17.79
N PHE A 860 24.39 -41.65 -19.00
CA PHE A 860 25.65 -41.54 -19.73
C PHE A 860 26.89 -41.97 -18.90
N ALA A 861 26.69 -42.92 -17.97
CA ALA A 861 27.72 -43.40 -17.06
C ALA A 861 28.75 -44.29 -17.78
N TYR A 862 29.95 -44.39 -17.21
CA TYR A 862 31.01 -45.26 -17.71
C TYR A 862 30.86 -46.67 -17.14
N THR A 863 30.67 -47.69 -17.99
CA THR A 863 30.34 -49.05 -17.54
C THR A 863 31.48 -50.08 -17.66
N GLY A 864 32.69 -49.68 -18.04
CA GLY A 864 33.87 -50.56 -18.02
C GLY A 864 34.93 -50.26 -19.09
N PRO A 865 36.03 -51.05 -19.15
CA PRO A 865 37.25 -50.70 -19.90
C PRO A 865 37.10 -50.58 -21.42
N VAL A 866 36.00 -51.06 -21.98
CA VAL A 866 35.78 -51.18 -23.44
C VAL A 866 34.52 -50.40 -23.91
N ASP A 867 33.70 -49.90 -22.98
CA ASP A 867 32.49 -49.14 -23.32
C ASP A 867 32.75 -47.63 -23.22
N TYR A 868 32.50 -46.90 -24.32
CA TYR A 868 32.50 -45.43 -24.32
C TYR A 868 31.34 -44.91 -23.44
N PRO A 869 31.45 -43.74 -22.76
CA PRO A 869 30.36 -43.15 -21.96
C PRO A 869 29.03 -42.93 -22.73
N SER A 870 29.08 -43.01 -24.06
CA SER A 870 27.96 -42.99 -25.00
C SER A 870 27.34 -44.36 -25.31
N ALA A 871 27.73 -45.45 -24.63
CA ALA A 871 27.25 -46.79 -24.93
C ALA A 871 25.71 -46.86 -24.92
N GLY A 872 25.09 -47.14 -26.07
CA GLY A 872 23.63 -47.14 -26.25
C GLY A 872 23.05 -45.88 -26.94
N TRP A 873 23.83 -44.81 -27.08
CA TRP A 873 23.42 -43.56 -27.72
C TRP A 873 24.25 -43.26 -28.98
N LYS A 874 23.58 -43.11 -30.12
CA LYS A 874 24.21 -42.76 -31.41
C LYS A 874 24.26 -41.24 -31.60
N ALA A 875 25.28 -40.75 -32.28
CA ALA A 875 25.28 -39.37 -32.75
C ALA A 875 24.29 -39.22 -33.92
N PHE A 876 23.52 -38.12 -33.94
CA PHE A 876 22.69 -37.73 -35.06
C PHE A 876 23.12 -36.34 -35.54
N MET A 877 23.29 -36.19 -36.85
CA MET A 877 23.83 -34.98 -37.49
C MET A 877 25.18 -34.56 -36.90
N ASP A 878 25.33 -33.33 -36.41
CA ASP A 878 26.59 -32.83 -35.82
C ASP A 878 26.92 -33.48 -34.46
N GLY A 879 26.07 -34.38 -33.96
CA GLY A 879 26.32 -35.24 -32.82
C GLY A 879 26.44 -34.51 -31.48
N TYR A 880 27.07 -35.16 -30.52
CA TYR A 880 27.27 -34.66 -29.16
C TYR A 880 28.66 -35.01 -28.66
N THR A 881 29.06 -34.36 -27.57
CA THR A 881 30.29 -34.68 -26.84
C THR A 881 29.95 -35.05 -25.40
N VAL A 882 30.86 -35.72 -24.69
CA VAL A 882 30.66 -36.10 -23.29
C VAL A 882 31.42 -35.10 -22.40
N ASP A 883 30.72 -34.52 -21.44
CA ASP A 883 31.31 -33.70 -20.39
C ASP A 883 31.51 -34.55 -19.12
N PHE A 884 32.78 -34.79 -18.78
CA PHE A 884 33.21 -35.66 -17.68
C PHE A 884 33.09 -35.01 -16.30
N ALA A 885 32.83 -33.71 -16.22
CA ALA A 885 32.68 -32.98 -14.95
C ALA A 885 31.34 -32.22 -14.86
N GLY A 886 30.51 -32.31 -15.90
CA GLY A 886 29.29 -31.51 -16.07
C GLY A 886 28.00 -32.17 -15.60
N GLY A 887 28.02 -33.42 -15.14
CA GLY A 887 26.82 -34.20 -14.78
C GLY A 887 25.99 -33.63 -13.61
N LYS A 888 24.74 -34.08 -13.51
CA LYS A 888 23.76 -33.53 -12.55
C LYS A 888 24.08 -33.86 -11.08
N LYS A 889 24.61 -35.05 -10.78
CA LYS A 889 24.90 -35.48 -9.40
C LYS A 889 26.35 -35.17 -9.02
N ALA A 890 26.62 -34.03 -8.41
CA ALA A 890 27.97 -33.71 -7.92
C ALA A 890 28.43 -34.70 -6.82
N GLY A 891 29.60 -35.33 -6.97
CA GLY A 891 30.30 -36.04 -5.89
C GLY A 891 30.52 -37.56 -6.00
N SER A 892 30.22 -38.23 -7.12
CA SER A 892 30.68 -39.62 -7.40
C SER A 892 31.52 -39.68 -8.68
N LEU A 893 32.30 -40.75 -8.88
CA LEU A 893 33.15 -40.95 -10.08
C LEU A 893 32.38 -41.07 -11.43
N ASP A 894 31.04 -40.89 -11.41
CA ASP A 894 30.11 -41.12 -12.52
C ASP A 894 29.30 -39.84 -12.91
N THR A 895 29.86 -38.64 -12.77
CA THR A 895 29.18 -37.35 -13.05
C THR A 895 29.16 -36.96 -14.53
N LEU A 896 28.67 -37.84 -15.41
CA LEU A 896 28.72 -37.63 -16.86
C LEU A 896 27.45 -36.97 -17.38
N ALA A 897 27.59 -36.07 -18.34
CA ALA A 897 26.48 -35.56 -19.14
C ALA A 897 26.90 -35.45 -20.60
N ILE A 898 25.95 -35.54 -21.52
CA ILE A 898 26.23 -35.18 -22.92
C ILE A 898 26.08 -33.68 -23.07
N THR A 899 26.96 -33.04 -23.85
CA THR A 899 26.92 -31.62 -24.14
C THR A 899 26.97 -31.35 -25.63
N MET A 900 26.23 -30.32 -26.03
CA MET A 900 26.14 -29.83 -27.39
C MET A 900 26.35 -28.32 -27.36
N GLN A 901 27.17 -27.82 -28.28
CA GLN A 901 27.46 -26.40 -28.40
C GLN A 901 27.39 -26.01 -29.86
N SER A 902 26.61 -24.98 -30.16
CA SER A 902 26.57 -24.41 -31.50
C SER A 902 26.65 -22.88 -31.45
N SER A 903 27.46 -22.31 -32.35
CA SER A 903 27.48 -20.88 -32.65
C SER A 903 26.68 -20.54 -33.91
N ASP A 904 26.16 -21.54 -34.63
CA ASP A 904 25.33 -21.38 -35.83
C ASP A 904 24.01 -22.13 -35.65
N TRP A 905 22.91 -21.37 -35.58
CA TRP A 905 21.57 -21.90 -35.33
C TRP A 905 21.08 -22.87 -36.41
N ARG A 906 21.70 -22.88 -37.59
CA ARG A 906 21.36 -23.81 -38.69
C ARG A 906 21.86 -25.23 -38.45
N ARG A 907 22.81 -25.41 -37.52
CA ARG A 907 23.37 -26.72 -37.19
C ARG A 907 22.40 -27.50 -36.30
N THR A 908 22.43 -28.82 -36.45
CA THR A 908 21.60 -29.74 -35.67
C THR A 908 22.52 -30.71 -34.95
N HIS A 909 22.50 -30.64 -33.63
CA HIS A 909 23.19 -31.55 -32.74
C HIS A 909 22.16 -32.43 -32.06
N ALA A 910 22.36 -33.75 -32.08
CA ALA A 910 21.54 -34.64 -31.26
C ALA A 910 22.24 -35.92 -30.85
N ALA A 911 21.82 -36.45 -29.71
CA ALA A 911 22.05 -37.83 -29.30
C ALA A 911 20.76 -38.63 -29.53
N TYR A 912 20.89 -39.81 -30.11
CA TYR A 912 19.79 -40.63 -30.60
C TYR A 912 19.79 -42.02 -29.97
N GLN A 913 18.63 -42.50 -29.53
CA GLN A 913 18.44 -43.89 -29.14
C GLN A 913 17.03 -44.35 -29.54
N GLU A 914 16.95 -45.59 -30.04
CA GLU A 914 15.69 -46.24 -30.39
C GLU A 914 15.28 -47.20 -29.28
N VAL A 915 14.02 -47.10 -28.84
CA VAL A 915 13.43 -47.93 -27.79
C VAL A 915 12.32 -48.76 -28.40
N TRP A 916 12.47 -50.08 -28.37
CA TRP A 916 11.47 -51.02 -28.88
C TRP A 916 10.51 -51.40 -27.75
N LEU A 917 9.23 -51.05 -27.92
CA LEU A 917 8.18 -51.31 -26.94
C LEU A 917 7.36 -52.56 -27.29
N GLN A 918 7.13 -52.81 -28.58
CA GLN A 918 6.34 -53.93 -29.09
C GLN A 918 4.98 -54.10 -28.37
N GLN A 919 4.25 -53.00 -28.23
CA GLN A 919 2.95 -53.04 -27.57
C GLN A 919 1.96 -53.94 -28.32
N GLU A 920 1.28 -54.82 -27.57
CA GLU A 920 0.14 -55.59 -28.09
C GLU A 920 -1.14 -54.75 -28.09
N GLU A 921 -1.34 -53.97 -27.04
CA GLU A 921 -2.44 -53.01 -26.85
C GLU A 921 -1.87 -51.60 -26.60
N PRO A 922 -2.57 -50.51 -26.95
CA PRO A 922 -2.08 -49.16 -26.69
C PRO A 922 -1.88 -48.92 -25.20
N GLU A 923 -0.66 -48.53 -24.81
CA GLU A 923 -0.32 -48.22 -23.43
C GLU A 923 0.47 -46.92 -23.34
N ALA A 924 0.12 -46.06 -22.38
CA ALA A 924 0.76 -44.76 -22.23
C ALA A 924 2.23 -44.88 -21.79
N VAL A 925 3.08 -44.02 -22.34
CA VAL A 925 4.53 -43.98 -22.10
C VAL A 925 4.92 -42.62 -21.52
N VAL A 926 5.73 -42.63 -20.47
CA VAL A 926 6.33 -41.43 -19.90
C VAL A 926 7.74 -41.25 -20.46
N VAL A 927 8.02 -40.06 -20.97
CA VAL A 927 9.35 -39.65 -21.40
C VAL A 927 9.79 -38.48 -20.54
N SER A 928 11.03 -38.49 -20.04
CA SER A 928 11.56 -37.40 -19.23
C SER A 928 13.08 -37.24 -19.37
N GLY A 929 13.60 -36.11 -18.93
CA GLY A 929 15.03 -35.85 -18.89
C GLY A 929 15.38 -34.57 -18.16
N TRP A 930 16.65 -34.43 -17.83
CA TRP A 930 17.21 -33.21 -17.27
C TRP A 930 18.06 -32.49 -18.29
N SER A 931 17.99 -31.15 -18.29
CA SER A 931 18.86 -30.34 -19.11
C SER A 931 19.32 -29.06 -18.41
N LYS A 932 20.49 -28.57 -18.77
CA LYS A 932 21.10 -27.32 -18.30
C LYS A 932 21.53 -26.53 -19.53
N ALA A 933 21.43 -25.20 -19.49
CA ALA A 933 21.82 -24.33 -20.60
C ALA A 933 22.75 -23.20 -20.19
N GLU A 934 23.60 -22.78 -21.12
CA GLU A 934 24.40 -21.57 -21.07
C GLU A 934 24.21 -20.76 -22.36
N LYS A 935 23.69 -19.54 -22.21
CA LYS A 935 23.49 -18.55 -23.29
C LYS A 935 22.74 -19.09 -24.51
N VAL A 936 21.72 -19.91 -24.28
CA VAL A 936 20.89 -20.43 -25.39
C VAL A 936 20.01 -19.32 -25.96
N SER A 937 20.08 -19.08 -27.27
CA SER A 937 19.32 -18.04 -27.96
C SER A 937 17.95 -18.52 -28.44
N GLY A 938 16.98 -17.62 -28.62
CA GLY A 938 15.71 -17.92 -29.32
C GLY A 938 14.51 -17.93 -28.37
N VAL A 939 13.49 -18.71 -28.70
CA VAL A 939 12.27 -18.94 -27.89
C VAL A 939 12.19 -20.40 -27.49
N VAL A 940 11.36 -20.74 -26.51
CA VAL A 940 11.16 -22.14 -26.10
C VAL A 940 10.39 -22.88 -27.21
N ASP A 941 11.04 -23.86 -27.83
CA ASP A 941 10.46 -24.69 -28.90
C ASP A 941 11.09 -26.10 -28.95
N GLY A 942 10.67 -26.94 -29.91
CA GLY A 942 11.16 -28.32 -30.06
C GLY A 942 12.60 -28.46 -30.57
N GLY A 943 13.31 -27.35 -30.77
CA GLY A 943 14.70 -27.25 -31.16
C GLY A 943 15.67 -27.45 -29.99
N TYR A 944 15.26 -27.16 -28.75
CA TYR A 944 15.99 -27.51 -27.53
C TYR A 944 15.09 -28.33 -26.59
N ALA A 945 15.10 -29.65 -26.78
CA ALA A 945 14.09 -30.54 -26.20
C ALA A 945 14.56 -32.01 -26.06
N VAL A 946 13.83 -32.79 -25.26
CA VAL A 946 13.74 -34.24 -25.53
C VAL A 946 12.67 -34.43 -26.61
N TYR A 947 13.11 -34.83 -27.80
CA TYR A 947 12.29 -34.96 -28.99
C TYR A 947 12.07 -36.45 -29.31
N VAL A 948 10.87 -36.83 -29.71
CA VAL A 948 10.47 -38.23 -29.90
C VAL A 948 9.63 -38.38 -31.16
N ASP A 949 10.02 -39.32 -32.01
CA ASP A 949 9.17 -39.83 -33.07
C ASP A 949 8.62 -41.21 -32.67
N ILE A 950 7.34 -41.45 -32.97
CA ILE A 950 6.58 -42.61 -32.49
C ILE A 950 6.21 -43.48 -33.68
N VAL A 951 6.62 -44.75 -33.67
CA VAL A 951 6.29 -45.74 -34.70
C VAL A 951 5.21 -46.67 -34.18
N TYR A 952 4.06 -46.69 -34.85
CA TYR A 952 2.91 -47.52 -34.48
C TYR A 952 2.94 -48.89 -35.17
N LYS A 953 2.16 -49.84 -34.65
CA LYS A 953 2.08 -51.23 -35.15
C LYS A 953 1.53 -51.37 -36.57
N ASP A 954 0.71 -50.42 -37.01
CA ASP A 954 0.21 -50.33 -38.38
C ASP A 954 1.24 -49.78 -39.40
N GLY A 955 2.44 -49.40 -38.92
CA GLY A 955 3.51 -48.83 -39.72
C GLY A 955 3.44 -47.30 -39.88
N SER A 956 2.42 -46.64 -39.33
CA SER A 956 2.34 -45.18 -39.30
C SER A 956 3.34 -44.58 -38.31
N VAL A 957 3.81 -43.36 -38.60
CA VAL A 957 4.77 -42.63 -37.75
C VAL A 957 4.21 -41.27 -37.39
N LYS A 958 4.18 -40.96 -36.08
CA LYS A 958 3.90 -39.62 -35.58
C LYS A 958 5.22 -38.93 -35.24
N TRP A 959 5.52 -37.89 -36.02
CA TRP A 959 6.73 -37.10 -35.89
C TRP A 959 6.55 -35.97 -34.88
N GLY A 960 7.58 -35.69 -34.09
CA GLY A 960 7.70 -34.39 -33.41
C GLY A 960 7.00 -34.22 -32.07
N TYR A 961 6.78 -35.31 -31.33
CA TYR A 961 6.44 -35.16 -29.92
C TYR A 961 7.66 -34.61 -29.17
N ASN A 962 7.56 -33.42 -28.59
CA ASN A 962 8.73 -32.75 -28.00
C ASN A 962 8.44 -32.25 -26.59
N ILE A 963 9.47 -32.28 -25.76
CA ILE A 963 9.48 -31.85 -24.36
C ILE A 963 10.53 -30.75 -24.25
N PRO A 964 10.16 -29.47 -24.43
CA PRO A 964 11.10 -28.36 -24.56
C PRO A 964 11.64 -27.86 -23.21
N PHE A 965 12.86 -27.33 -23.22
CA PHE A 965 13.53 -26.68 -22.09
C PHE A 965 13.60 -25.17 -22.27
N ASP A 966 13.79 -24.44 -21.17
CA ASP A 966 13.85 -22.97 -21.21
C ASP A 966 15.14 -22.49 -21.89
N VAL A 967 15.03 -21.44 -22.72
CA VAL A 967 16.21 -20.82 -23.36
C VAL A 967 16.92 -19.84 -22.40
N GLY A 968 18.13 -19.41 -22.74
CA GLY A 968 18.96 -18.55 -21.90
C GLY A 968 20.01 -19.32 -21.10
N THR A 969 20.31 -18.89 -19.87
CA THR A 969 21.24 -19.58 -18.96
C THR A 969 20.48 -20.05 -17.74
N HIS A 970 20.45 -21.35 -17.50
CA HIS A 970 19.76 -21.95 -16.36
C HIS A 970 20.51 -23.17 -15.84
N SER A 971 20.36 -23.46 -14.53
CA SER A 971 20.85 -24.70 -13.92
C SER A 971 20.01 -25.91 -14.38
N TRP A 972 20.35 -27.11 -13.90
CA TRP A 972 19.60 -28.33 -14.23
C TRP A 972 18.09 -28.18 -14.02
N GLN A 973 17.35 -28.35 -15.10
CA GLN A 973 15.90 -28.27 -15.19
C GLN A 973 15.34 -29.64 -15.57
N PHE A 974 14.27 -30.05 -14.90
CA PHE A 974 13.55 -31.27 -15.23
C PHE A 974 12.39 -30.97 -16.18
N ARG A 975 12.19 -31.86 -17.15
CA ARG A 975 10.98 -31.90 -17.96
C ARG A 975 10.53 -33.34 -18.19
N ALA A 976 9.22 -33.54 -18.27
CA ALA A 976 8.60 -34.81 -18.59
C ALA A 976 7.35 -34.60 -19.46
N GLY A 977 7.00 -35.61 -20.25
CA GLY A 977 5.80 -35.64 -21.07
C GLY A 977 5.21 -37.05 -21.12
N VAL A 978 3.91 -37.13 -21.29
CA VAL A 978 3.16 -38.40 -21.40
C VAL A 978 2.68 -38.56 -22.83
N ILE A 979 3.12 -39.63 -23.48
CA ILE A 979 2.62 -40.08 -24.77
C ILE A 979 1.48 -41.06 -24.47
N ASP A 980 0.24 -40.65 -24.73
CA ASP A 980 -0.95 -41.51 -24.61
C ASP A 980 -1.44 -41.91 -26.00
N PRO A 981 -1.09 -43.11 -26.50
CA PRO A 981 -1.30 -43.46 -27.89
C PRO A 981 -2.70 -44.08 -28.12
N GLU A 982 -3.36 -43.69 -29.21
CA GLU A 982 -4.62 -44.32 -29.64
C GLU A 982 -4.39 -45.72 -30.29
N GLN A 983 -3.14 -46.05 -30.62
CA GLN A 983 -2.73 -47.31 -31.26
C GLN A 983 -1.46 -47.89 -30.60
N PRO A 984 -1.21 -49.21 -30.62
CA PRO A 984 -0.03 -49.79 -30.00
C PRO A 984 1.28 -49.28 -30.63
N ILE A 985 2.23 -48.84 -29.78
CA ILE A 985 3.55 -48.37 -30.20
C ILE A 985 4.51 -49.54 -30.38
N VAL A 986 5.17 -49.62 -31.54
CA VAL A 986 6.25 -50.58 -31.80
C VAL A 986 7.58 -50.06 -31.31
N ALA A 987 7.91 -48.81 -31.64
CA ALA A 987 9.17 -48.20 -31.26
C ALA A 987 9.06 -46.69 -31.04
N LEU A 988 9.95 -46.16 -30.20
CA LEU A 988 10.18 -44.74 -29.99
C LEU A 988 11.59 -44.39 -30.45
N GLN A 989 11.68 -43.34 -31.26
CA GLN A 989 12.94 -42.75 -31.70
C GLN A 989 13.18 -41.48 -30.89
N LEU A 990 14.04 -41.58 -29.88
CA LEU A 990 14.26 -40.50 -28.93
C LEU A 990 15.57 -39.75 -29.23
N TYR A 991 15.47 -38.42 -29.20
CA TYR A 991 16.55 -37.48 -29.47
C TYR A 991 16.71 -36.51 -28.30
N CYS A 992 17.93 -36.34 -27.81
CA CYS A 992 18.30 -35.12 -27.10
C CYS A 992 18.60 -34.08 -28.17
N MET A 993 17.69 -33.13 -28.42
CA MET A 993 17.73 -32.26 -29.61
C MET A 993 18.29 -30.88 -29.27
N PHE A 994 19.22 -30.40 -30.10
CA PHE A 994 19.68 -29.01 -30.12
C PHE A 994 19.85 -28.50 -31.56
N ARG A 995 18.84 -27.80 -32.09
CA ARG A 995 18.78 -27.19 -33.43
C ARG A 995 18.01 -25.88 -33.38
N GLY A 996 18.23 -24.97 -34.34
CA GLY A 996 17.50 -23.70 -34.37
C GLY A 996 17.94 -22.67 -33.32
N HIS A 997 18.92 -23.04 -32.47
CA HIS A 997 19.46 -22.22 -31.40
C HIS A 997 20.99 -22.15 -31.45
N THR A 998 21.55 -21.09 -30.89
CA THR A 998 22.98 -20.98 -30.54
C THR A 998 23.11 -21.08 -29.02
N GLY A 999 24.29 -21.44 -28.51
CA GLY A 999 24.55 -21.61 -27.07
C GLY A 999 25.13 -22.99 -26.76
N LYS A 1000 25.17 -23.33 -25.47
CA LYS A 1000 25.64 -24.63 -24.98
C LYS A 1000 24.60 -25.27 -24.07
N VAL A 1001 24.35 -26.56 -24.27
CA VAL A 1001 23.37 -27.34 -23.51
C VAL A 1001 23.98 -28.64 -23.01
N TRP A 1002 23.43 -29.16 -21.92
CA TRP A 1002 23.77 -30.47 -21.36
C TRP A 1002 22.51 -31.29 -21.16
N PHE A 1003 22.56 -32.60 -21.41
CA PHE A 1003 21.48 -33.53 -21.07
C PHE A 1003 22.01 -34.65 -20.18
N ASP A 1004 21.20 -35.07 -19.22
CA ASP A 1004 21.50 -36.15 -18.27
C ASP A 1004 20.19 -36.78 -17.76
N SER A 1005 20.28 -38.01 -17.27
CA SER A 1005 19.24 -38.70 -16.51
C SER A 1005 17.90 -38.75 -17.25
N LEU A 1006 17.95 -39.23 -18.50
CA LEU A 1006 16.76 -39.45 -19.32
C LEU A 1006 16.00 -40.70 -18.91
N SER A 1007 14.71 -40.72 -19.18
CA SER A 1007 13.89 -41.89 -18.89
C SER A 1007 12.78 -42.09 -19.91
N VAL A 1008 12.58 -43.36 -20.29
CA VAL A 1008 11.39 -43.84 -20.99
C VAL A 1008 10.84 -45.00 -20.18
N THR A 1009 9.60 -44.88 -19.70
CA THR A 1009 8.93 -45.92 -18.89
C THR A 1009 7.47 -46.05 -19.32
N LEU A 1010 6.88 -47.23 -19.16
CA LEU A 1010 5.43 -47.40 -19.27
C LEU A 1010 4.75 -46.72 -18.07
N LEU A 1011 3.68 -45.95 -18.32
CA LEU A 1011 3.00 -45.15 -17.30
C LEU A 1011 2.48 -46.01 -16.15
N THR A 1012 1.95 -47.20 -16.44
CA THR A 1012 1.47 -48.19 -15.46
C THR A 1012 2.53 -48.64 -14.46
N HIS A 1013 3.80 -48.65 -14.86
CA HIS A 1013 4.93 -49.07 -14.04
C HIS A 1013 5.71 -47.90 -13.43
N GLY A 1014 5.64 -46.72 -14.02
CA GLY A 1014 6.40 -45.52 -13.64
C GLY A 1014 5.59 -44.41 -12.97
N LEU A 1015 4.29 -44.61 -12.71
CA LEU A 1015 3.38 -43.56 -12.23
C LEU A 1015 3.83 -42.90 -10.92
N CYS A 1016 4.42 -43.69 -10.01
CA CYS A 1016 4.94 -43.19 -8.73
C CYS A 1016 6.19 -42.31 -8.92
N ASP A 1017 7.12 -42.71 -9.80
CA ASP A 1017 8.32 -41.96 -10.14
C ASP A 1017 7.97 -40.66 -10.86
N TYR A 1018 7.07 -40.72 -11.86
CA TYR A 1018 6.57 -39.55 -12.57
C TYR A 1018 5.94 -38.53 -11.62
N THR A 1019 5.08 -38.99 -10.71
CA THR A 1019 4.43 -38.11 -9.72
C THR A 1019 5.47 -37.46 -8.79
N GLN A 1020 6.45 -38.22 -8.30
CA GLN A 1020 7.51 -37.67 -7.44
C GLN A 1020 8.38 -36.64 -8.16
N MET A 1021 8.81 -36.93 -9.39
CA MET A 1021 9.70 -36.06 -10.16
C MET A 1021 8.98 -34.80 -10.67
N VAL A 1022 7.68 -34.89 -11.01
CA VAL A 1022 6.85 -33.71 -11.31
C VAL A 1022 6.69 -32.82 -10.08
N LEU A 1023 6.51 -33.38 -8.87
CA LEU A 1023 6.44 -32.58 -7.64
C LEU A 1023 7.76 -31.89 -7.30
N GLU A 1024 8.91 -32.54 -7.53
CA GLU A 1024 10.23 -31.93 -7.38
C GLU A 1024 10.44 -30.79 -8.38
N GLY A 1025 9.91 -30.90 -9.61
CA GLY A 1025 9.96 -29.84 -10.62
C GLY A 1025 8.91 -28.73 -10.48
N VAL A 1026 7.79 -28.98 -9.79
CA VAL A 1026 6.76 -27.97 -9.44
C VAL A 1026 7.12 -27.20 -8.16
N GLY A 1027 8.02 -27.75 -7.34
CA GLY A 1027 8.57 -27.10 -6.14
C GLY A 1027 9.72 -26.12 -6.38
N THR A 1028 10.22 -26.04 -7.62
CA THR A 1028 11.17 -25.04 -8.13
C THR A 1028 10.46 -24.11 -9.08
#